data_AF-A0A2E5JN42-F1
#
_entry.id   AF-A0A2E5JN42-F1
#
_cell.length_a   1.000
_cell.length_b   1.000
_cell.length_c   1.000
_cell.angle_alpha   90.00
_cell.angle_beta   90.00
_cell.angle_gamma   90.00
#
_symmetry.space_group_name_H-M   'P 1'
#
loop_
_entity.id
_entity.type
_entity.pdbx_description
1 polymer ?
#
loop_
_entity_poly.entity_id
_entity_poly.type
_entity_poly.pdbx_seq_one_letter_code
_entity_poly.pdbx_strand_id
1 'polypeptide(L)'
;MFINKTNFIILFFFCLSFSNVVNGETTEEDLLKKKTKLWFEKHPDSYPHWITPEEINIQNSGDREFYETDPPSAPVINIPEYAPMEGVLIRYPFGISYTVIAEMSENTVVTTIVSSDGQQSYVINQYTNNGVNLNNCNFLVAQSNSYWTRDYGPWYIINGNNELGIVNFPYNRPRPFDNDIPIEVAEFLGLELYGMNVITAGGNYMTDGMGIAASSTLIFDENPSQTQYQIRDKFEEYLGIFDYDVVEDPNNTYIDHIDCWAKYLDVDKILIRSVQNSHPQYDEIEDVVDYFSNQVTGYNTPYEIYRVYTPQNQPYTNSIILNEKVLVPVTGSSWDDDALAVYEQAMPGYEVVGLTGSWESTDALHCRTKGIADREMIYISHIPISGEVEPVEGGIEINANMIPVGGEPASDIFAEIRYRYNDSSFQSAELNWIFGNEFIGTIPTCSEDCEISYYIRTINELGTTYHHPYIGEPDPHIFYIINPEIQLTVSYGENWNLLGNPVYTQSNHVNDIFPLSTDNTLYTFGSSGYIAQSNMEPGIGYWLHFSEVGLTTITGLPIYEQSLNLMEGWNLISGISLPISTTQIYDSDNILVPNTFYGYESGAGYVNSDEIIPGYGYWVRTTSQGDIVLNSNQQSSIKNIVRDKSADWISINGIKLYLDLNVSSENQLSYSLPPKPPSGGADVRFRGDMTYCDDLGIIEVQSNQNILNVEFNISSSEIPWKLTNTVDEHVLVLKNKGQAFINKSELFKIEKQSTVPVILELYYNYPNPFNSTTSIRFDLTKSEVISLDIFDISGHYITNLKKGYTQRGNYSIEWDGEDSEGNSISAGIYFCTLSFENKNITHKIILLK
;
A
#
# COMPACT_ATOMS: atom_id res chain seq x y z
N MET A 1 -41.33 14.80 -17.16
CA MET A 1 -41.81 15.43 -18.41
C MET A 1 -42.50 14.34 -19.22
N PHE A 2 -43.74 14.57 -19.63
CA PHE A 2 -44.62 13.62 -20.33
C PHE A 2 -44.00 13.12 -21.65
N ILE A 3 -44.28 11.86 -22.02
CA ILE A 3 -44.99 11.47 -23.26
C ILE A 3 -45.57 10.06 -23.09
N ASN A 4 -46.76 9.88 -23.64
CA ASN A 4 -47.75 8.83 -23.41
C ASN A 4 -47.93 8.01 -24.71
N LYS A 5 -48.13 6.69 -24.56
CA LYS A 5 -49.01 5.77 -25.34
C LYS A 5 -48.72 5.54 -26.83
N THR A 6 -48.91 4.31 -27.34
CA THR A 6 -50.22 3.88 -27.91
C THR A 6 -50.30 2.35 -28.15
N ASN A 7 -51.34 1.72 -27.55
CA ASN A 7 -52.22 0.60 -27.99
C ASN A 7 -51.66 -0.85 -28.14
N PHE A 8 -52.36 -1.97 -27.89
CA PHE A 8 -53.75 -2.35 -27.46
C PHE A 8 -53.68 -3.88 -27.10
N ILE A 9 -54.24 -4.39 -25.97
CA ILE A 9 -55.49 -5.23 -25.84
C ILE A 9 -55.32 -6.70 -26.35
N ILE A 10 -55.58 -7.83 -25.66
CA ILE A 10 -56.63 -8.30 -24.69
C ILE A 10 -56.17 -9.64 -24.01
N LEU A 11 -56.17 -9.78 -22.67
CA LEU A 11 -57.15 -10.44 -21.74
C LEU A 11 -57.24 -12.00 -21.81
N PHE A 12 -56.78 -12.82 -20.84
CA PHE A 12 -57.21 -13.16 -19.45
C PHE A 12 -58.53 -13.98 -19.25
N PHE A 13 -58.37 -15.15 -18.61
CA PHE A 13 -59.20 -15.84 -17.57
C PHE A 13 -60.20 -17.02 -17.87
N PHE A 14 -59.97 -18.13 -17.13
CA PHE A 14 -60.85 -18.90 -16.20
C PHE A 14 -61.35 -20.36 -16.49
N CYS A 15 -60.99 -21.25 -15.54
CA CYS A 15 -61.77 -22.31 -14.81
C CYS A 15 -62.00 -23.77 -15.32
N LEU A 16 -61.49 -24.71 -14.50
CA LEU A 16 -62.07 -25.97 -13.92
C LEU A 16 -62.81 -27.02 -14.79
N SER A 17 -62.40 -28.29 -14.68
CA SER A 17 -63.27 -29.46 -14.37
C SER A 17 -62.51 -30.78 -14.15
N PHE A 18 -63.06 -31.64 -13.28
CA PHE A 18 -62.56 -32.95 -12.84
C PHE A 18 -63.30 -34.12 -13.55
N SER A 19 -62.60 -35.26 -13.66
CA SER A 19 -63.07 -36.68 -13.56
C SER A 19 -63.43 -37.55 -14.80
N ASN A 20 -62.65 -38.66 -14.92
CA ASN A 20 -63.00 -40.09 -15.12
C ASN A 20 -62.88 -40.83 -16.49
N VAL A 21 -61.88 -41.75 -16.52
CA VAL A 21 -61.91 -43.22 -16.80
C VAL A 21 -61.68 -43.80 -18.24
N VAL A 22 -60.44 -44.32 -18.43
CA VAL A 22 -59.97 -45.66 -18.90
C VAL A 22 -60.44 -46.26 -20.26
N ASN A 23 -59.51 -46.41 -21.22
CA ASN A 23 -58.94 -47.71 -21.67
C ASN A 23 -57.96 -47.58 -22.86
N GLY A 24 -56.74 -48.10 -22.69
CA GLY A 24 -55.94 -48.69 -23.77
C GLY A 24 -55.01 -47.77 -24.56
N GLU A 25 -54.08 -47.07 -23.90
CA GLU A 25 -52.96 -46.42 -24.58
C GLU A 25 -51.64 -47.03 -24.09
N THR A 26 -50.84 -47.50 -25.04
CA THR A 26 -49.43 -47.81 -24.83
C THR A 26 -48.76 -46.52 -24.37
N THR A 27 -48.15 -46.54 -23.19
CA THR A 27 -47.56 -45.35 -22.57
C THR A 27 -46.42 -44.80 -23.45
N GLU A 28 -46.11 -43.51 -23.35
CA GLU A 28 -44.90 -42.91 -23.96
C GLU A 28 -43.63 -43.74 -23.62
N GLU A 29 -43.64 -44.39 -22.46
CA GLU A 29 -42.70 -45.39 -21.95
C GLU A 29 -42.49 -46.60 -22.89
N ASP A 30 -43.55 -47.14 -23.51
CA ASP A 30 -43.47 -48.28 -24.44
C ASP A 30 -42.96 -47.86 -25.83
N LEU A 31 -43.23 -46.63 -26.24
CA LEU A 31 -42.68 -46.02 -27.45
C LEU A 31 -41.20 -45.68 -27.29
N LEU A 32 -40.79 -45.31 -26.07
CA LEU A 32 -39.41 -44.99 -25.69
C LEU A 32 -38.55 -46.27 -25.61
N LYS A 33 -39.01 -47.32 -24.91
CA LYS A 33 -38.38 -48.67 -24.91
C LYS A 33 -38.13 -49.20 -26.32
N LYS A 34 -39.09 -48.96 -27.21
CA LYS A 34 -38.99 -49.37 -28.62
C LYS A 34 -38.01 -48.50 -29.43
N LYS A 35 -37.85 -47.21 -29.09
CA LYS A 35 -36.90 -46.29 -29.72
C LYS A 35 -35.46 -46.56 -29.28
N THR A 36 -35.23 -46.85 -28.00
CA THR A 36 -33.91 -47.19 -27.45
C THR A 36 -33.39 -48.50 -28.04
N LYS A 37 -34.24 -49.54 -28.09
CA LYS A 37 -33.91 -50.79 -28.77
C LYS A 37 -33.65 -50.61 -30.27
N LEU A 38 -34.46 -49.78 -30.96
CA LEU A 38 -34.22 -49.45 -32.37
C LEU A 38 -32.94 -48.64 -32.60
N TRP A 39 -32.45 -47.90 -31.61
CA TRP A 39 -31.27 -47.05 -31.75
C TRP A 39 -29.99 -47.90 -31.72
N PHE A 40 -29.87 -48.82 -30.76
CA PHE A 40 -28.75 -49.77 -30.72
C PHE A 40 -28.79 -50.79 -31.87
N GLU A 41 -29.98 -51.20 -32.34
CA GLU A 41 -30.13 -52.01 -33.56
C GLU A 41 -29.72 -51.24 -34.85
N LYS A 42 -29.66 -49.90 -34.81
CA LYS A 42 -29.32 -49.03 -35.95
C LYS A 42 -27.92 -48.43 -35.94
N HIS A 43 -27.21 -48.47 -34.82
CA HIS A 43 -25.85 -47.91 -34.69
C HIS A 43 -24.88 -48.96 -34.15
N PRO A 44 -24.61 -50.02 -34.94
CA PRO A 44 -23.73 -51.10 -34.50
C PRO A 44 -22.27 -50.68 -34.39
N ASP A 45 -21.88 -49.47 -34.82
CA ASP A 45 -20.49 -48.98 -34.79
C ASP A 45 -20.22 -47.98 -33.66
N SER A 46 -21.15 -47.78 -32.71
CA SER A 46 -20.97 -46.87 -31.55
C SER A 46 -20.14 -47.51 -30.43
N TYR A 47 -19.08 -48.22 -30.78
CA TYR A 47 -18.25 -48.94 -29.82
C TYR A 47 -17.19 -48.02 -29.18
N PRO A 48 -16.91 -48.13 -27.87
CA PRO A 48 -15.77 -47.48 -27.23
C PRO A 48 -14.44 -47.84 -27.89
N HIS A 49 -13.43 -46.99 -27.70
CA HIS A 49 -12.11 -47.19 -28.28
C HIS A 49 -11.51 -48.53 -27.78
N TRP A 50 -11.34 -49.48 -28.70
CA TRP A 50 -10.76 -50.82 -28.51
C TRP A 50 -11.41 -51.72 -27.42
N ILE A 51 -12.34 -52.59 -27.84
CA ILE A 51 -12.97 -53.63 -26.98
C ILE A 51 -12.20 -54.96 -27.07
N THR A 52 -11.92 -55.59 -25.93
CA THR A 52 -11.28 -56.91 -25.88
C THR A 52 -12.20 -58.05 -26.38
N PRO A 53 -11.66 -59.18 -26.89
CA PRO A 53 -12.49 -60.32 -27.31
C PRO A 53 -13.40 -60.90 -26.22
N GLU A 54 -13.03 -60.74 -24.94
CA GLU A 54 -13.81 -61.20 -23.79
C GLU A 54 -15.01 -60.28 -23.52
N GLU A 55 -14.82 -58.98 -23.68
CA GLU A 55 -15.85 -57.95 -23.53
C GLU A 55 -16.94 -58.03 -24.62
N ILE A 56 -16.57 -58.43 -25.84
CA ILE A 56 -17.52 -58.71 -26.94
C ILE A 56 -18.53 -59.81 -26.52
N ASN A 57 -18.11 -60.79 -25.70
CA ASN A 57 -19.01 -61.85 -25.25
C ASN A 57 -19.94 -61.39 -24.11
N ILE A 58 -19.52 -60.41 -23.30
CA ILE A 58 -20.33 -59.82 -22.21
C ILE A 58 -21.42 -58.91 -22.77
N GLN A 59 -21.16 -58.23 -23.90
CA GLN A 59 -22.11 -57.34 -24.56
C GLN A 59 -23.45 -58.01 -24.93
N ASN A 60 -23.48 -59.35 -25.03
CA ASN A 60 -24.68 -60.14 -25.35
C ASN A 60 -25.56 -60.51 -24.12
N SER A 61 -25.26 -60.03 -22.90
CA SER A 61 -25.94 -60.47 -21.67
C SER A 61 -27.18 -59.67 -21.24
N GLY A 62 -27.63 -58.67 -22.02
CA GLY A 62 -28.89 -57.96 -21.79
C GLY A 62 -28.80 -56.73 -20.89
N ASP A 63 -29.36 -55.64 -21.43
CA ASP A 63 -29.91 -54.41 -20.82
C ASP A 63 -29.54 -54.06 -19.37
N ARG A 64 -28.64 -53.09 -19.19
CA ARG A 64 -28.71 -52.14 -18.07
C ARG A 64 -28.70 -50.72 -18.62
N GLU A 65 -29.74 -49.96 -18.26
CA GLU A 65 -29.96 -48.58 -18.69
C GLU A 65 -29.21 -47.64 -17.74
N PHE A 66 -28.47 -46.66 -18.27
CA PHE A 66 -27.96 -45.54 -17.46
C PHE A 66 -29.11 -44.57 -17.18
N TYR A 67 -29.27 -44.15 -15.92
CA TYR A 67 -30.31 -43.21 -15.51
C TYR A 67 -29.69 -41.85 -15.22
N GLU A 68 -29.92 -40.91 -16.12
CA GLU A 68 -29.60 -39.51 -15.92
C GLU A 68 -30.53 -38.90 -14.85
N THR A 69 -29.97 -38.12 -13.94
CA THR A 69 -30.73 -37.40 -12.89
C THR A 69 -30.83 -35.91 -13.22
N ASP A 70 -31.42 -35.11 -12.34
CA ASP A 70 -31.12 -33.68 -12.33
C ASP A 70 -29.70 -33.47 -11.75
N PRO A 71 -29.00 -32.38 -12.13
CA PRO A 71 -27.70 -32.05 -11.55
C PRO A 71 -27.80 -31.66 -10.06
N PRO A 72 -26.68 -31.72 -9.31
CA PRO A 72 -26.60 -31.20 -7.95
C PRO A 72 -26.98 -29.71 -7.87
N SER A 73 -27.36 -29.26 -6.67
CA SER A 73 -27.57 -27.83 -6.42
C SER A 73 -26.27 -27.06 -6.59
N ALA A 74 -26.32 -25.93 -7.30
CA ALA A 74 -25.17 -25.03 -7.45
C ALA A 74 -24.95 -24.14 -6.20
N PRO A 75 -23.72 -23.68 -5.92
CA PRO A 75 -22.48 -24.00 -6.65
C PRO A 75 -22.02 -25.44 -6.42
N VAL A 76 -21.34 -26.00 -7.41
CA VAL A 76 -20.78 -27.37 -7.34
C VAL A 76 -19.26 -27.25 -7.35
N ILE A 77 -18.58 -28.06 -6.54
CA ILE A 77 -17.12 -28.13 -6.50
C ILE A 77 -16.72 -29.59 -6.67
N ASN A 78 -16.01 -29.93 -7.74
CA ASN A 78 -15.41 -31.25 -7.86
C ASN A 78 -14.15 -31.36 -7.02
N ILE A 79 -14.01 -32.46 -6.27
CA ILE A 79 -12.94 -32.63 -5.31
C ILE A 79 -11.68 -33.14 -6.04
N PRO A 80 -10.56 -32.41 -5.96
CA PRO A 80 -9.30 -32.82 -6.59
C PRO A 80 -8.65 -33.97 -5.82
N GLU A 81 -7.71 -34.66 -6.45
CA GLU A 81 -7.08 -35.84 -5.84
C GLU A 81 -6.18 -35.48 -4.63
N TYR A 82 -5.61 -34.29 -4.61
CA TYR A 82 -4.80 -33.78 -3.50
C TYR A 82 -5.63 -33.16 -2.35
N ALA A 83 -6.96 -33.24 -2.41
CA ALA A 83 -7.82 -32.88 -1.28
C ALA A 83 -7.79 -33.96 -0.18
N PRO A 84 -8.32 -33.68 1.03
CA PRO A 84 -8.43 -34.67 2.09
C PRO A 84 -9.21 -35.92 1.67
N MET A 85 -8.63 -37.10 1.90
CA MET A 85 -9.23 -38.40 1.63
C MET A 85 -9.37 -39.21 2.92
N GLU A 86 -10.60 -39.63 3.26
CA GLU A 86 -10.82 -40.57 4.39
C GLU A 86 -10.37 -42.00 4.04
N GLY A 87 -10.28 -42.32 2.75
CA GLY A 87 -10.02 -43.68 2.29
C GLY A 87 -9.52 -43.81 0.86
N VAL A 88 -9.30 -45.06 0.45
CA VAL A 88 -8.99 -45.46 -0.92
C VAL A 88 -9.77 -46.73 -1.28
N LEU A 89 -10.37 -46.73 -2.46
CA LEU A 89 -11.17 -47.83 -3.02
C LEU A 89 -10.31 -48.70 -3.95
N ILE A 90 -10.26 -49.99 -3.61
CA ILE A 90 -9.59 -51.03 -4.41
C ILE A 90 -10.52 -52.22 -4.59
N ARG A 91 -10.17 -53.16 -5.47
CA ARG A 91 -11.03 -54.31 -5.79
C ARG A 91 -10.28 -55.63 -5.76
N TYR A 92 -10.92 -56.66 -5.20
CA TYR A 92 -10.51 -58.06 -5.29
C TYR A 92 -11.32 -58.82 -6.38
N PRO A 93 -10.71 -59.71 -7.20
CA PRO A 93 -9.28 -60.04 -7.28
C PRO A 93 -8.37 -58.85 -7.59
N PHE A 94 -7.24 -58.81 -6.90
CA PHE A 94 -6.35 -57.64 -6.89
C PHE A 94 -5.60 -57.47 -8.21
N GLY A 95 -5.58 -56.22 -8.69
CA GLY A 95 -4.62 -55.75 -9.68
C GLY A 95 -3.36 -55.14 -9.06
N ILE A 96 -3.26 -55.05 -7.73
CA ILE A 96 -2.13 -54.46 -7.00
C ILE A 96 -1.53 -55.46 -6.01
N SER A 97 -0.27 -55.26 -5.63
CA SER A 97 0.41 -56.15 -4.70
C SER A 97 -0.04 -55.90 -3.25
N TYR A 98 0.12 -56.90 -2.38
CA TYR A 98 -0.16 -56.70 -0.94
C TYR A 98 0.76 -55.66 -0.29
N THR A 99 1.97 -55.46 -0.82
CA THR A 99 2.89 -54.40 -0.36
C THR A 99 2.26 -53.03 -0.58
N VAL A 100 1.67 -52.78 -1.76
CA VAL A 100 0.96 -51.52 -2.05
C VAL A 100 -0.24 -51.35 -1.10
N ILE A 101 -0.98 -52.42 -0.85
CA ILE A 101 -2.14 -52.38 0.06
C ILE A 101 -1.71 -52.09 1.50
N ALA A 102 -0.61 -52.72 1.96
CA ALA A 102 -0.06 -52.50 3.28
C ALA A 102 0.38 -51.04 3.45
N GLU A 103 1.08 -50.49 2.46
CA GLU A 103 1.54 -49.09 2.42
C GLU A 103 0.37 -48.10 2.54
N MET A 104 -0.71 -48.29 1.76
CA MET A 104 -1.90 -47.43 1.85
C MET A 104 -2.58 -47.53 3.23
N SER A 105 -2.60 -48.73 3.82
CA SER A 105 -3.28 -48.99 5.09
C SER A 105 -2.57 -48.41 6.33
N GLU A 106 -1.37 -47.84 6.18
CA GLU A 106 -0.66 -47.21 7.29
C GLU A 106 -1.40 -45.97 7.80
N ASN A 107 -1.88 -45.12 6.89
CA ASN A 107 -2.43 -43.80 7.22
C ASN A 107 -3.86 -43.57 6.68
N THR A 108 -4.34 -44.43 5.77
CA THR A 108 -5.63 -44.23 5.08
C THR A 108 -6.47 -45.51 5.13
N VAL A 109 -7.79 -45.38 5.20
CA VAL A 109 -8.69 -46.55 5.20
C VAL A 109 -8.74 -47.18 3.81
N VAL A 110 -8.39 -48.46 3.69
CA VAL A 110 -8.48 -49.21 2.45
C VAL A 110 -9.83 -49.92 2.37
N THR A 111 -10.72 -49.42 1.52
CA THR A 111 -12.02 -50.06 1.23
C THR A 111 -11.86 -51.03 0.07
N THR A 112 -12.06 -52.32 0.32
CA THR A 112 -11.89 -53.38 -0.68
C THR A 112 -13.24 -53.91 -1.17
N ILE A 113 -13.49 -53.78 -2.48
CA ILE A 113 -14.64 -54.40 -3.14
C ILE A 113 -14.42 -55.90 -3.25
N VAL A 114 -15.41 -56.68 -2.79
CA VAL A 114 -15.43 -58.15 -2.83
C VAL A 114 -16.81 -58.62 -3.27
N SER A 115 -16.91 -59.73 -3.99
CA SER A 115 -18.20 -60.15 -4.57
C SER A 115 -19.11 -60.95 -3.63
N SER A 116 -18.65 -61.25 -2.41
CA SER A 116 -19.41 -61.97 -1.38
C SER A 116 -18.71 -61.94 -0.02
N ASP A 117 -19.45 -62.21 1.06
CA ASP A 117 -18.91 -62.41 2.42
C ASP A 117 -17.84 -63.50 2.49
N GLY A 118 -17.96 -64.52 1.62
CA GLY A 118 -16.96 -65.58 1.49
C GLY A 118 -15.64 -65.06 0.96
N GLN A 119 -15.67 -64.18 -0.06
CA GLN A 119 -14.47 -63.50 -0.56
C GLN A 119 -13.91 -62.52 0.48
N GLN A 120 -14.76 -61.78 1.18
CA GLN A 120 -14.33 -60.92 2.29
C GLN A 120 -13.50 -61.69 3.32
N SER A 121 -14.04 -62.82 3.80
CA SER A 121 -13.36 -63.69 4.77
C SER A 121 -12.01 -64.20 4.24
N TYR A 122 -11.93 -64.51 2.94
CA TYR A 122 -10.67 -64.90 2.31
C TYR A 122 -9.66 -63.75 2.28
N VAL A 123 -10.09 -62.55 1.85
CA VAL A 123 -9.22 -61.37 1.75
C VAL A 123 -8.70 -60.95 3.12
N ILE A 124 -9.52 -60.96 4.18
CA ILE A 124 -9.09 -60.66 5.55
C ILE A 124 -7.92 -61.59 5.97
N ASN A 125 -8.00 -62.88 5.64
CA ASN A 125 -6.91 -63.82 5.91
C ASN A 125 -5.66 -63.48 5.08
N GLN A 126 -5.80 -63.07 3.82
CA GLN A 126 -4.66 -62.64 3.00
C GLN A 126 -4.01 -61.37 3.55
N TYR A 127 -4.80 -60.37 3.93
CA TYR A 127 -4.33 -59.12 4.55
C TYR A 127 -3.54 -59.39 5.83
N THR A 128 -4.09 -60.22 6.72
CA THR A 128 -3.40 -60.65 7.94
C THR A 128 -2.03 -61.28 7.65
N ASN A 129 -1.96 -62.14 6.63
CA ASN A 129 -0.73 -62.86 6.28
C ASN A 129 0.31 -61.99 5.57
N ASN A 130 -0.08 -60.84 5.01
CA ASN A 130 0.79 -59.96 4.25
C ASN A 130 1.02 -58.59 4.92
N GLY A 131 0.71 -58.47 6.21
CA GLY A 131 1.07 -57.28 7.00
C GLY A 131 0.20 -56.04 6.75
N VAL A 132 -0.98 -56.20 6.14
CA VAL A 132 -1.93 -55.10 5.95
C VAL A 132 -2.57 -54.73 7.29
N ASN A 133 -2.68 -53.43 7.58
CA ASN A 133 -3.28 -52.93 8.81
C ASN A 133 -4.82 -53.05 8.76
N LEU A 134 -5.35 -54.12 9.37
CA LEU A 134 -6.79 -54.41 9.38
C LEU A 134 -7.64 -53.36 10.11
N ASN A 135 -7.06 -52.53 10.98
CA ASN A 135 -7.82 -51.44 11.62
C ASN A 135 -8.20 -50.35 10.60
N ASN A 136 -7.44 -50.25 9.51
CA ASN A 136 -7.65 -49.32 8.42
C ASN A 136 -8.16 -50.07 7.17
N CYS A 137 -9.06 -51.04 7.35
CA CYS A 137 -9.63 -51.82 6.24
C CYS A 137 -11.16 -51.91 6.34
N ASN A 138 -11.83 -51.54 5.26
CA ASN A 138 -13.27 -51.70 5.07
C ASN A 138 -13.55 -52.63 3.89
N PHE A 139 -14.77 -53.17 3.82
CA PHE A 139 -15.18 -54.06 2.73
C PHE A 139 -16.53 -53.66 2.18
N LEU A 140 -16.61 -53.52 0.85
CA LEU A 140 -17.84 -53.31 0.10
C LEU A 140 -18.20 -54.61 -0.62
N VAL A 141 -19.34 -55.22 -0.26
CA VAL A 141 -19.81 -56.46 -0.88
C VAL A 141 -20.64 -56.13 -2.13
N ALA A 142 -19.98 -56.06 -3.29
CA ALA A 142 -20.61 -55.72 -4.57
C ALA A 142 -20.04 -56.56 -5.73
N GLN A 143 -20.89 -56.85 -6.73
CA GLN A 143 -20.40 -57.46 -7.96
C GLN A 143 -19.57 -56.44 -8.75
N SER A 144 -18.45 -56.88 -9.33
CA SER A 144 -17.59 -56.06 -10.20
C SER A 144 -17.01 -56.95 -11.30
N ASN A 145 -16.79 -56.39 -12.48
CA ASN A 145 -16.11 -57.06 -13.58
C ASN A 145 -14.58 -56.99 -13.42
N SER A 146 -14.05 -55.84 -13.00
CA SER A 146 -12.61 -55.57 -13.08
C SER A 146 -12.02 -54.83 -11.88
N TYR A 147 -10.69 -54.71 -11.84
CA TYR A 147 -9.95 -54.05 -10.76
C TYR A 147 -9.60 -52.59 -11.02
N TRP A 148 -10.01 -52.01 -12.15
CA TRP A 148 -9.69 -50.62 -12.52
C TRP A 148 -10.63 -49.63 -11.84
N THR A 149 -10.60 -49.58 -10.50
CA THR A 149 -11.49 -48.74 -9.69
C THR A 149 -11.38 -47.25 -10.00
N ARG A 150 -10.29 -46.80 -10.63
CA ARG A 150 -10.15 -45.43 -11.13
C ARG A 150 -11.18 -45.09 -12.19
N ASP A 151 -11.36 -45.99 -13.14
CA ASP A 151 -12.08 -45.71 -14.38
C ASP A 151 -13.58 -45.64 -14.16
N TYR A 152 -14.11 -46.56 -13.36
CA TYR A 152 -15.54 -46.66 -13.07
C TYR A 152 -15.93 -46.13 -11.69
N GLY A 153 -14.95 -45.75 -10.87
CA GLY A 153 -15.19 -45.35 -9.49
C GLY A 153 -15.91 -44.01 -9.35
N PRO A 154 -16.43 -43.70 -8.16
CA PRO A 154 -17.24 -42.51 -7.90
C PRO A 154 -16.42 -41.21 -8.07
N TRP A 155 -17.01 -40.18 -8.69
CA TRP A 155 -16.44 -38.83 -8.68
C TRP A 155 -17.12 -38.00 -7.58
N TYR A 156 -16.35 -37.41 -6.67
CA TYR A 156 -16.90 -36.72 -5.51
C TYR A 156 -17.06 -35.22 -5.75
N ILE A 157 -18.18 -34.67 -5.31
CA ILE A 157 -18.47 -33.23 -5.40
C ILE A 157 -18.94 -32.70 -4.05
N ILE A 158 -18.82 -31.39 -3.85
CA ILE A 158 -19.54 -30.64 -2.83
C ILE A 158 -20.66 -29.87 -3.55
N ASN A 159 -21.91 -30.00 -3.11
CA ASN A 159 -23.05 -29.30 -3.69
C ASN A 159 -23.30 -27.93 -3.01
N GLY A 160 -24.28 -27.19 -3.49
CA GLY A 160 -24.63 -25.84 -3.00
C GLY A 160 -25.20 -25.81 -1.58
N ASN A 161 -25.46 -26.97 -0.98
CA ASN A 161 -25.83 -27.10 0.43
C ASN A 161 -24.63 -27.44 1.33
N ASN A 162 -23.40 -27.40 0.79
CA ASN A 162 -22.16 -27.85 1.44
C ASN A 162 -22.11 -29.36 1.74
N GLU A 163 -22.90 -30.17 1.03
CA GLU A 163 -22.97 -31.62 1.25
C GLU A 163 -22.13 -32.38 0.22
N LEU A 164 -21.49 -33.47 0.66
CA LEU A 164 -20.76 -34.37 -0.23
C LEU A 164 -21.73 -35.21 -1.08
N GLY A 165 -21.45 -35.32 -2.37
CA GLY A 165 -22.19 -36.14 -3.31
C GLY A 165 -21.28 -36.95 -4.22
N ILE A 166 -21.86 -37.93 -4.91
CA ILE A 166 -21.19 -38.73 -5.94
C ILE A 166 -21.84 -38.45 -7.29
N VAL A 167 -21.02 -38.15 -8.28
CA VAL A 167 -21.39 -38.15 -9.69
C VAL A 167 -21.02 -39.49 -10.30
N ASN A 168 -22.02 -40.17 -10.84
CA ASN A 168 -21.90 -41.37 -11.65
C ASN A 168 -22.03 -41.02 -13.14
N PHE A 169 -21.38 -41.80 -13.98
CA PHE A 169 -21.37 -41.64 -15.43
C PHE A 169 -21.40 -43.01 -16.11
N PRO A 170 -21.88 -43.12 -17.37
CA PRO A 170 -21.76 -44.35 -18.12
C PRO A 170 -20.28 -44.68 -18.36
N TYR A 171 -19.81 -45.79 -17.81
CA TYR A 171 -18.44 -46.25 -18.01
C TYR A 171 -18.23 -46.66 -19.47
N ASN A 172 -17.16 -46.18 -20.08
CA ASN A 172 -16.80 -46.42 -21.48
C ASN A 172 -16.33 -47.87 -21.80
N ARG A 173 -16.65 -48.85 -20.95
CA ARG A 173 -16.40 -50.28 -21.22
C ARG A 173 -17.70 -51.08 -21.03
N PRO A 174 -17.91 -52.19 -21.78
CA PRO A 174 -19.09 -53.03 -21.63
C PRO A 174 -19.00 -53.92 -20.37
N ARG A 175 -18.88 -53.28 -19.20
CA ARG A 175 -18.65 -53.88 -17.89
C ARG A 175 -19.76 -53.41 -16.93
N PRO A 176 -20.96 -54.04 -17.02
CA PRO A 176 -22.16 -53.52 -16.37
C PRO A 176 -22.09 -53.55 -14.84
N PHE A 177 -21.29 -54.43 -14.23
CA PHE A 177 -21.13 -54.44 -12.78
C PHE A 177 -20.15 -53.37 -12.30
N ASP A 178 -19.14 -53.03 -13.10
CA ASP A 178 -18.24 -51.91 -12.80
C ASP A 178 -19.00 -50.57 -12.84
N ASN A 179 -19.89 -50.41 -13.83
CA ASN A 179 -20.74 -49.23 -14.00
C ASN A 179 -21.69 -48.96 -12.82
N ASP A 180 -22.00 -49.98 -12.02
CA ASP A 180 -22.90 -49.86 -10.87
C ASP A 180 -22.13 -49.59 -9.55
N ILE A 181 -20.79 -49.70 -9.54
CA ILE A 181 -20.01 -49.49 -8.31
C ILE A 181 -20.22 -48.11 -7.68
N PRO A 182 -20.31 -46.98 -8.42
CA PRO A 182 -20.63 -45.69 -7.81
C PRO A 182 -21.97 -45.69 -7.05
N ILE A 183 -22.96 -46.46 -7.50
CA ILE A 183 -24.26 -46.63 -6.82
C ILE A 183 -24.06 -47.35 -5.49
N GLU A 184 -23.33 -48.47 -5.52
CA GLU A 184 -23.02 -49.27 -4.34
C GLU A 184 -22.17 -48.50 -3.33
N VAL A 185 -21.24 -47.66 -3.79
CA VAL A 185 -20.44 -46.78 -2.92
C VAL A 185 -21.29 -45.66 -2.32
N ALA A 186 -22.19 -45.05 -3.09
CA ALA A 186 -23.11 -44.03 -2.57
C ALA A 186 -24.01 -44.59 -1.46
N GLU A 187 -24.57 -45.80 -1.64
CA GLU A 187 -25.34 -46.47 -0.59
C GLU A 187 -24.47 -46.82 0.63
N PHE A 188 -23.25 -47.31 0.40
CA PHE A 188 -22.31 -47.67 1.46
C PHE A 188 -21.89 -46.48 2.33
N LEU A 189 -21.65 -45.31 1.71
CA LEU A 189 -21.23 -44.09 2.40
C LEU A 189 -22.40 -43.21 2.86
N GLY A 190 -23.61 -43.47 2.38
CA GLY A 190 -24.80 -42.67 2.65
C GLY A 190 -24.80 -41.32 1.93
N LEU A 191 -24.27 -41.26 0.70
CA LEU A 191 -24.14 -40.03 -0.09
C LEU A 191 -25.22 -39.94 -1.17
N GLU A 192 -25.56 -38.71 -1.56
CA GLU A 192 -26.44 -38.49 -2.72
C GLU A 192 -25.73 -38.84 -4.02
N LEU A 193 -26.47 -39.41 -4.97
CA LEU A 193 -25.98 -39.86 -6.26
C LEU A 193 -26.59 -39.02 -7.39
N TYR A 194 -25.75 -38.48 -8.26
CA TYR A 194 -26.14 -37.75 -9.46
C TYR A 194 -25.66 -38.50 -10.70
N GLY A 195 -26.54 -38.72 -11.67
CA GLY A 195 -26.22 -39.43 -12.92
C GLY A 195 -25.91 -38.45 -14.05
N MET A 196 -24.63 -38.20 -14.31
CA MET A 196 -24.17 -37.39 -15.45
C MET A 196 -24.08 -38.25 -16.72
N ASN A 197 -24.92 -37.97 -17.72
CA ASN A 197 -24.95 -38.71 -18.97
C ASN A 197 -23.84 -38.28 -19.96
N VAL A 198 -22.58 -38.56 -19.61
CA VAL A 198 -21.41 -38.43 -20.50
C VAL A 198 -20.58 -39.70 -20.38
N ILE A 199 -20.41 -40.42 -21.48
CA ILE A 199 -19.62 -41.66 -21.51
C ILE A 199 -18.15 -41.29 -21.24
N THR A 200 -17.53 -41.86 -20.22
CA THR A 200 -16.13 -41.54 -19.89
C THR A 200 -15.49 -42.62 -19.02
N ALA A 201 -14.22 -42.41 -18.66
CA ALA A 201 -13.47 -43.15 -17.66
C ALA A 201 -12.69 -42.18 -16.76
N GLY A 202 -12.65 -42.46 -15.46
CA GLY A 202 -11.90 -41.65 -14.49
C GLY A 202 -10.39 -41.57 -14.73
N GLY A 203 -9.77 -42.51 -15.46
CA GLY A 203 -8.37 -42.40 -15.88
C GLY A 203 -8.14 -41.30 -16.93
N ASN A 204 -9.18 -40.92 -17.67
CA ASN A 204 -9.13 -39.81 -18.62
C ASN A 204 -9.65 -38.49 -18.05
N TYR A 205 -9.62 -38.29 -16.73
CA TYR A 205 -10.12 -37.08 -16.09
C TYR A 205 -9.29 -36.70 -14.86
N MET A 206 -8.98 -35.41 -14.74
CA MET A 206 -8.43 -34.80 -13.54
C MET A 206 -8.95 -33.37 -13.36
N THR A 207 -9.08 -32.90 -12.12
CA THR A 207 -9.54 -31.54 -11.77
C THR A 207 -8.58 -30.88 -10.80
N ASP A 208 -8.54 -29.55 -10.83
CA ASP A 208 -7.79 -28.72 -9.88
C ASP A 208 -8.61 -28.34 -8.62
N GLY A 209 -9.92 -28.66 -8.60
CA GLY A 209 -10.82 -28.28 -7.50
C GLY A 209 -11.22 -26.80 -7.45
N MET A 210 -10.79 -25.99 -8.43
CA MET A 210 -11.14 -24.58 -8.58
C MET A 210 -11.95 -24.32 -9.86
N GLY A 211 -12.58 -25.37 -10.40
CA GLY A 211 -13.45 -25.29 -11.57
C GLY A 211 -12.73 -25.52 -12.90
N ILE A 212 -11.46 -25.96 -12.86
CA ILE A 212 -10.69 -26.40 -14.02
C ILE A 212 -10.60 -27.93 -14.02
N ALA A 213 -10.73 -28.53 -15.19
CA ALA A 213 -10.43 -29.94 -15.40
C ALA A 213 -9.67 -30.16 -16.71
N ALA A 214 -9.07 -31.34 -16.84
CA ALA A 214 -8.40 -31.77 -18.05
C ALA A 214 -8.69 -33.23 -18.42
N SER A 215 -8.76 -33.47 -19.73
CA SER A 215 -8.98 -34.78 -20.35
C SER A 215 -8.33 -34.85 -21.73
N SER A 216 -8.11 -36.06 -22.26
CA SER A 216 -7.80 -36.21 -23.68
C SER A 216 -9.05 -36.00 -24.56
N THR A 217 -8.86 -35.83 -25.87
CA THR A 217 -9.92 -35.75 -26.89
C THR A 217 -10.85 -36.96 -26.93
N LEU A 218 -10.48 -38.09 -26.29
CA LEU A 218 -11.33 -39.29 -26.13
C LEU A 218 -12.72 -38.95 -25.56
N ILE A 219 -12.83 -37.94 -24.68
CA ILE A 219 -14.13 -37.51 -24.14
C ILE A 219 -15.11 -37.09 -25.24
N PHE A 220 -14.62 -36.49 -26.32
CA PHE A 220 -15.46 -36.10 -27.46
C PHE A 220 -15.70 -37.27 -28.41
N ASP A 221 -14.69 -38.11 -28.63
CA ASP A 221 -14.76 -39.24 -29.54
C ASP A 221 -15.74 -40.33 -29.06
N GLU A 222 -15.84 -40.54 -27.74
CA GLU A 222 -16.76 -41.51 -27.15
C GLU A 222 -18.19 -40.97 -26.97
N ASN A 223 -18.42 -39.68 -27.22
CA ASN A 223 -19.73 -39.02 -27.10
C ASN A 223 -20.20 -38.37 -28.41
N PRO A 224 -20.20 -39.07 -29.56
CA PRO A 224 -20.48 -38.46 -30.87
C PRO A 224 -21.91 -37.95 -31.04
N SER A 225 -22.84 -38.34 -30.16
CA SER A 225 -24.21 -37.83 -30.12
C SER A 225 -24.37 -36.51 -29.38
N GLN A 226 -23.34 -36.06 -28.66
CA GLN A 226 -23.32 -34.81 -27.91
C GLN A 226 -22.32 -33.84 -28.55
N THR A 227 -22.67 -32.56 -28.62
CA THR A 227 -21.71 -31.53 -29.04
C THR A 227 -20.73 -31.25 -27.91
N GLN A 228 -19.54 -30.73 -28.23
CA GLN A 228 -18.55 -30.32 -27.22
C GLN A 228 -19.14 -29.33 -26.20
N TYR A 229 -20.03 -28.43 -26.62
CA TYR A 229 -20.74 -27.50 -25.73
C TYR A 229 -21.65 -28.24 -24.75
N GLN A 230 -22.43 -29.22 -25.19
CA GLN A 230 -23.29 -30.00 -24.29
C GLN A 230 -22.49 -30.81 -23.26
N ILE A 231 -21.32 -31.32 -23.64
CA ILE A 231 -20.42 -32.02 -22.72
C ILE A 231 -19.88 -31.04 -21.68
N ARG A 232 -19.43 -29.85 -22.11
CA ARG A 232 -18.97 -28.77 -21.22
C ARG A 232 -20.08 -28.31 -20.28
N ASP A 233 -21.30 -28.07 -20.78
CA ASP A 233 -22.46 -27.70 -19.96
C ASP A 233 -22.73 -28.76 -18.88
N LYS A 234 -22.64 -30.06 -19.22
CA LYS A 234 -22.78 -31.14 -18.23
C LYS A 234 -21.67 -31.13 -17.18
N PHE A 235 -20.43 -30.89 -17.58
CA PHE A 235 -19.30 -30.82 -16.66
C PHE A 235 -19.44 -29.60 -15.72
N GLU A 236 -19.94 -28.47 -16.21
CA GLU A 236 -20.25 -27.31 -15.37
C GLU A 236 -21.40 -27.62 -14.40
N GLU A 237 -22.52 -28.16 -14.88
CA GLU A 237 -23.71 -28.46 -14.07
C GLU A 237 -23.48 -29.55 -13.01
N TYR A 238 -22.74 -30.60 -13.33
CA TYR A 238 -22.56 -31.75 -12.45
C TYR A 238 -21.28 -31.71 -11.62
N LEU A 239 -20.23 -31.04 -12.11
CA LEU A 239 -18.90 -31.07 -11.49
C LEU A 239 -18.40 -29.65 -11.14
N GLY A 240 -19.09 -28.59 -11.56
CA GLY A 240 -18.64 -27.22 -11.34
C GLY A 240 -17.45 -26.82 -12.20
N ILE A 241 -17.22 -27.51 -13.32
CA ILE A 241 -16.09 -27.27 -14.23
C ILE A 241 -16.50 -26.26 -15.29
N PHE A 242 -16.08 -25.00 -15.14
CA PHE A 242 -16.34 -23.93 -16.09
C PHE A 242 -15.17 -23.68 -17.05
N ASP A 243 -13.97 -24.19 -16.73
CA ASP A 243 -12.84 -24.27 -17.66
C ASP A 243 -12.44 -25.73 -17.87
N TYR A 244 -12.34 -26.15 -19.13
CA TYR A 244 -12.13 -27.57 -19.44
C TYR A 244 -11.12 -27.73 -20.57
N ASP A 245 -9.92 -28.14 -20.18
CA ASP A 245 -8.77 -28.40 -21.03
C ASP A 245 -8.91 -29.78 -21.69
N VAL A 246 -9.28 -29.79 -22.96
CA VAL A 246 -9.37 -31.04 -23.74
C VAL A 246 -8.33 -31.01 -24.84
N VAL A 247 -7.30 -31.85 -24.71
CA VAL A 247 -6.13 -31.89 -25.60
C VAL A 247 -5.98 -33.25 -26.28
N GLU A 248 -5.29 -33.30 -27.41
CA GLU A 248 -5.00 -34.58 -28.09
C GLU A 248 -4.09 -35.44 -27.21
N ASP A 249 -4.33 -36.76 -27.15
CA ASP A 249 -3.47 -37.67 -26.39
C ASP A 249 -2.06 -37.75 -27.03
N PRO A 250 -0.98 -37.42 -26.30
CA PRO A 250 0.37 -37.41 -26.85
C PRO A 250 1.06 -38.79 -26.80
N ASN A 251 0.46 -39.80 -26.15
CA ASN A 251 1.10 -41.12 -25.99
C ASN A 251 0.91 -42.01 -27.23
N ASN A 252 -0.10 -41.76 -28.07
CA ASN A 252 -0.45 -42.57 -29.24
C ASN A 252 -0.55 -44.06 -28.87
N THR A 253 -1.37 -44.34 -27.85
CA THR A 253 -1.67 -45.70 -27.38
C THR A 253 -3.14 -46.00 -27.62
N TYR A 254 -3.63 -47.18 -27.22
CA TYR A 254 -5.04 -47.51 -27.43
C TYR A 254 -5.96 -46.92 -26.35
N ILE A 255 -5.40 -46.48 -25.21
CA ILE A 255 -6.19 -46.13 -24.02
C ILE A 255 -6.60 -44.66 -24.00
N ASP A 256 -5.76 -43.78 -24.53
CA ASP A 256 -5.96 -42.31 -24.60
C ASP A 256 -6.38 -41.67 -23.26
N HIS A 257 -5.82 -42.16 -22.15
CA HIS A 257 -6.10 -41.64 -20.81
C HIS A 257 -5.04 -40.61 -20.39
N ILE A 258 -5.51 -39.45 -19.91
CA ILE A 258 -4.64 -38.37 -19.41
C ILE A 258 -3.69 -38.82 -18.30
N ASP A 259 -4.12 -39.71 -17.41
CA ASP A 259 -3.29 -40.20 -16.28
C ASP A 259 -2.04 -41.00 -16.71
N CYS A 260 -1.93 -41.35 -17.99
CA CYS A 260 -0.78 -42.03 -18.57
C CYS A 260 0.32 -41.06 -19.02
N TRP A 261 0.07 -39.74 -19.01
CA TRP A 261 1.05 -38.74 -19.45
C TRP A 261 1.02 -37.41 -18.71
N ALA A 262 -0.05 -37.08 -17.98
CA ALA A 262 -0.10 -35.91 -17.10
C ALA A 262 -0.85 -36.15 -15.80
N LYS A 263 -0.59 -35.29 -14.81
CA LYS A 263 -1.26 -35.29 -13.50
C LYS A 263 -1.20 -33.92 -12.83
N TYR A 264 -2.33 -33.39 -12.36
CA TYR A 264 -2.33 -32.28 -11.41
C TYR A 264 -1.80 -32.73 -10.05
N LEU A 265 -0.81 -31.99 -9.54
CA LEU A 265 -0.17 -32.24 -8.24
C LEU A 265 -0.67 -31.25 -7.17
N ASP A 266 -1.02 -30.04 -7.60
CA ASP A 266 -1.71 -28.99 -6.84
C ASP A 266 -2.46 -28.09 -7.86
N VAL A 267 -3.12 -27.03 -7.41
CA VAL A 267 -3.89 -26.10 -8.25
C VAL A 267 -3.04 -25.50 -9.37
N ASP A 268 -1.80 -25.15 -9.08
CA ASP A 268 -0.87 -24.54 -10.02
C ASP A 268 0.28 -25.45 -10.47
N LYS A 269 0.24 -26.74 -10.11
CA LYS A 269 1.33 -27.69 -10.42
C LYS A 269 0.82 -28.84 -11.28
N ILE A 270 1.47 -29.05 -12.42
CA ILE A 270 1.18 -30.18 -13.32
C ILE A 270 2.44 -30.97 -13.62
N LEU A 271 2.36 -32.29 -13.45
CA LEU A 271 3.38 -33.23 -13.91
C LEU A 271 3.06 -33.67 -15.33
N ILE A 272 4.03 -33.59 -16.23
CA ILE A 272 3.90 -34.07 -17.61
C ILE A 272 5.08 -34.99 -17.94
N ARG A 273 4.77 -36.11 -18.59
CA ARG A 273 5.74 -37.06 -19.15
C ARG A 273 6.78 -36.35 -20.01
N SER A 274 8.02 -36.83 -20.00
CA SER A 274 9.06 -36.41 -20.94
C SER A 274 9.83 -37.61 -21.50
N VAL A 275 10.34 -37.46 -22.72
CA VAL A 275 11.08 -38.50 -23.44
C VAL A 275 12.29 -37.88 -24.13
N GLN A 276 13.21 -38.71 -24.61
CA GLN A 276 14.33 -38.24 -25.42
C GLN A 276 13.83 -37.70 -26.77
N ASN A 277 14.55 -36.74 -27.36
CA ASN A 277 14.22 -36.13 -28.66
C ASN A 277 14.08 -37.13 -29.84
N SER A 278 14.64 -38.33 -29.73
CA SER A 278 14.52 -39.38 -30.75
C SER A 278 13.32 -40.31 -30.53
N HIS A 279 12.54 -40.10 -29.47
CA HIS A 279 11.34 -40.89 -29.20
C HIS A 279 10.23 -40.48 -30.18
N PRO A 280 9.42 -41.43 -30.70
CA PRO A 280 8.41 -41.10 -31.72
C PRO A 280 7.38 -40.08 -31.27
N GLN A 281 7.00 -40.08 -30.00
CA GLN A 281 6.04 -39.16 -29.37
C GLN A 281 6.67 -37.87 -28.80
N TYR A 282 7.93 -37.54 -29.12
CA TYR A 282 8.57 -36.38 -28.52
C TYR A 282 7.84 -35.08 -28.88
N ASP A 283 7.52 -34.87 -30.16
CA ASP A 283 6.91 -33.63 -30.63
C ASP A 283 5.51 -33.45 -30.01
N GLU A 284 4.68 -34.50 -29.98
CA GLU A 284 3.33 -34.46 -29.40
C GLU A 284 3.35 -34.21 -27.87
N ILE A 285 4.35 -34.75 -27.17
CA ILE A 285 4.53 -34.48 -25.73
C ILE A 285 4.96 -33.03 -25.48
N GLU A 286 5.82 -32.46 -26.31
CA GLU A 286 6.18 -31.04 -26.15
C GLU A 286 5.04 -30.10 -26.57
N ASP A 287 4.20 -30.48 -27.52
CA ASP A 287 3.00 -29.70 -27.91
C ASP A 287 2.02 -29.55 -26.72
N VAL A 288 1.79 -30.60 -25.91
CA VAL A 288 0.94 -30.47 -24.71
C VAL A 288 1.61 -29.66 -23.60
N VAL A 289 2.95 -29.69 -23.51
CA VAL A 289 3.70 -28.84 -22.57
C VAL A 289 3.54 -27.37 -22.95
N ASP A 290 3.69 -27.06 -24.24
CA ASP A 290 3.46 -25.74 -24.77
C ASP A 290 2.01 -25.29 -24.51
N TYR A 291 1.02 -26.18 -24.68
CA TYR A 291 -0.37 -25.88 -24.33
C TYR A 291 -0.55 -25.46 -22.87
N PHE A 292 -0.12 -26.31 -21.92
CA PHE A 292 -0.29 -26.04 -20.48
C PHE A 292 0.54 -24.84 -20.00
N SER A 293 1.70 -24.57 -20.62
CA SER A 293 2.54 -23.41 -20.26
C SER A 293 1.89 -22.06 -20.58
N ASN A 294 0.87 -22.06 -21.43
CA ASN A 294 0.11 -20.87 -21.82
C ASN A 294 -1.26 -20.77 -21.11
N GLN A 295 -1.60 -21.72 -20.23
CA GLN A 295 -2.83 -21.65 -19.43
C GLN A 295 -2.62 -20.88 -18.12
N VAL A 296 -3.73 -20.41 -17.56
CA VAL A 296 -3.78 -19.75 -16.25
C VAL A 296 -4.53 -20.68 -15.29
N THR A 297 -3.99 -20.85 -14.09
CA THR A 297 -4.49 -21.76 -13.05
C THR A 297 -5.61 -21.13 -12.24
N GLY A 298 -6.25 -21.92 -11.35
CA GLY A 298 -7.19 -21.40 -10.35
C GLY A 298 -6.59 -20.36 -9.39
N TYR A 299 -5.25 -20.30 -9.25
CA TYR A 299 -4.53 -19.29 -8.47
C TYR A 299 -4.23 -17.99 -9.26
N ASN A 300 -4.67 -17.89 -10.51
CA ASN A 300 -4.35 -16.80 -11.43
C ASN A 300 -2.85 -16.69 -11.77
N THR A 301 -2.12 -17.79 -11.68
CA THR A 301 -0.71 -17.92 -12.07
C THR A 301 -0.58 -18.87 -13.27
N PRO A 302 0.52 -18.84 -14.04
CA PRO A 302 0.84 -19.92 -14.98
C PRO A 302 1.12 -21.23 -14.23
N TYR A 303 0.90 -22.37 -14.88
CA TYR A 303 1.28 -23.67 -14.30
C TYR A 303 2.80 -23.78 -14.09
N GLU A 304 3.19 -24.30 -12.92
CA GLU A 304 4.49 -24.91 -12.72
C GLU A 304 4.50 -26.30 -13.36
N ILE A 305 5.22 -26.43 -14.47
CA ILE A 305 5.31 -27.69 -15.20
C ILE A 305 6.51 -28.50 -14.72
N TYR A 306 6.21 -29.62 -14.07
CA TYR A 306 7.20 -30.64 -13.69
C TYR A 306 7.29 -31.71 -14.78
N ARG A 307 8.51 -32.15 -15.11
CA ARG A 307 8.75 -33.10 -16.20
C ARG A 307 9.32 -34.40 -15.66
N VAL A 308 8.67 -35.54 -15.95
CA VAL A 308 9.14 -36.87 -15.52
C VAL A 308 9.66 -37.70 -16.69
N TYR A 309 10.94 -38.08 -16.63
CA TYR A 309 11.62 -38.75 -17.75
C TYR A 309 11.27 -40.25 -17.85
N THR A 310 10.73 -40.66 -18.99
CA THR A 310 10.13 -42.00 -19.21
C THR A 310 10.60 -42.61 -20.54
N PRO A 311 11.92 -42.83 -20.73
CA PRO A 311 12.51 -43.23 -22.01
C PRO A 311 12.05 -44.59 -22.51
N GLN A 312 11.48 -45.42 -21.63
CA GLN A 312 10.93 -46.74 -21.97
C GLN A 312 9.44 -46.85 -21.62
N ASN A 313 8.72 -45.71 -21.60
CA ASN A 313 7.30 -45.63 -21.25
C ASN A 313 6.98 -46.09 -19.81
N GLN A 314 7.86 -45.81 -18.85
CA GLN A 314 7.54 -46.03 -17.45
C GLN A 314 6.31 -45.21 -17.04
N PRO A 315 5.36 -45.79 -16.27
CA PRO A 315 4.09 -45.13 -15.97
C PRO A 315 4.18 -44.18 -14.77
N TYR A 316 5.26 -43.40 -14.63
CA TYR A 316 5.51 -42.61 -13.43
C TYR A 316 4.39 -41.61 -13.11
N THR A 317 3.74 -41.03 -14.12
CA THR A 317 2.59 -40.11 -13.94
C THR A 317 1.36 -40.80 -13.35
N ASN A 318 1.28 -42.13 -13.45
CA ASN A 318 0.17 -42.95 -12.97
C ASN A 318 0.29 -43.25 -11.46
N SER A 319 0.69 -42.23 -10.71
CA SER A 319 0.77 -42.19 -9.25
C SER A 319 -0.59 -41.87 -8.61
N ILE A 320 -0.77 -42.24 -7.34
CA ILE A 320 -1.89 -41.77 -6.53
C ILE A 320 -1.41 -40.87 -5.39
N ILE A 321 -2.09 -39.74 -5.20
CA ILE A 321 -1.91 -38.86 -4.05
C ILE A 321 -2.95 -39.26 -2.99
N LEU A 322 -2.49 -39.56 -1.78
CA LEU A 322 -3.35 -39.92 -0.64
C LEU A 322 -2.86 -39.13 0.57
N ASN A 323 -3.53 -38.02 0.84
CA ASN A 323 -3.16 -37.12 1.93
C ASN A 323 -1.68 -36.71 1.81
N GLU A 324 -0.91 -36.82 2.88
CA GLU A 324 0.52 -36.45 2.93
C GLU A 324 1.46 -37.44 2.17
N LYS A 325 0.92 -38.46 1.50
CA LYS A 325 1.71 -39.52 0.83
C LYS A 325 1.42 -39.58 -0.66
N VAL A 326 2.47 -39.74 -1.47
CA VAL A 326 2.38 -39.94 -2.93
C VAL A 326 2.99 -41.28 -3.29
N LEU A 327 2.16 -42.19 -3.81
CA LEU A 327 2.60 -43.52 -4.22
C LEU A 327 2.86 -43.55 -5.72
N VAL A 328 4.10 -43.80 -6.11
CA VAL A 328 4.56 -43.75 -7.50
C VAL A 328 4.85 -45.17 -8.01
N PRO A 329 4.27 -45.62 -9.13
CA PRO A 329 4.59 -46.94 -9.69
C PRO A 329 6.01 -46.92 -10.30
N VAL A 330 6.91 -47.73 -9.73
CA VAL A 330 8.29 -47.85 -10.22
C VAL A 330 8.53 -49.21 -10.86
N THR A 331 9.48 -49.29 -11.80
CA THR A 331 9.67 -50.46 -12.67
C THR A 331 10.94 -51.26 -12.36
N GLY A 332 11.71 -50.85 -11.35
CA GLY A 332 13.05 -51.38 -11.06
C GLY A 332 14.09 -50.87 -12.06
N SER A 333 13.83 -49.71 -12.67
CA SER A 333 14.67 -49.12 -13.70
C SER A 333 15.71 -48.17 -13.11
N SER A 334 16.70 -47.78 -13.91
CA SER A 334 17.72 -46.80 -13.48
C SER A 334 17.19 -45.37 -13.40
N TRP A 335 15.94 -45.12 -13.79
CA TRP A 335 15.31 -43.79 -13.78
C TRP A 335 14.29 -43.63 -12.66
N ASP A 336 14.10 -44.67 -11.84
CA ASP A 336 13.09 -44.66 -10.77
C ASP A 336 13.42 -43.55 -9.74
N ASP A 337 14.68 -43.47 -9.27
CA ASP A 337 15.11 -42.48 -8.27
C ASP A 337 14.96 -41.03 -8.80
N ASP A 338 15.31 -40.78 -10.06
CA ASP A 338 15.14 -39.47 -10.69
C ASP A 338 13.66 -39.09 -10.79
N ALA A 339 12.78 -40.06 -11.08
CA ALA A 339 11.34 -39.82 -11.13
C ALA A 339 10.76 -39.49 -9.76
N LEU A 340 11.18 -40.18 -8.69
CA LEU A 340 10.78 -39.87 -7.32
C LEU A 340 11.24 -38.48 -6.90
N ALA A 341 12.48 -38.09 -7.25
CA ALA A 341 13.01 -36.77 -6.95
C ALA A 341 12.20 -35.62 -7.60
N VAL A 342 11.61 -35.85 -8.79
CA VAL A 342 10.71 -34.87 -9.41
C VAL A 342 9.45 -34.66 -8.58
N TYR A 343 8.86 -35.73 -8.03
CA TYR A 343 7.73 -35.60 -7.11
C TYR A 343 8.12 -34.91 -5.80
N GLU A 344 9.27 -35.26 -5.22
CA GLU A 344 9.76 -34.61 -3.98
C GLU A 344 10.00 -33.12 -4.17
N GLN A 345 10.46 -32.71 -5.36
CA GLN A 345 10.62 -31.31 -5.73
C GLN A 345 9.26 -30.62 -5.93
N ALA A 346 8.33 -31.27 -6.63
CA ALA A 346 7.03 -30.69 -6.96
C ALA A 346 6.09 -30.59 -5.75
N MET A 347 6.23 -31.51 -4.80
CA MET A 347 5.35 -31.66 -3.64
C MET A 347 6.17 -31.64 -2.33
N PRO A 348 6.79 -30.51 -1.96
CA PRO A 348 7.60 -30.41 -0.75
C PRO A 348 6.80 -30.82 0.50
N GLY A 349 7.40 -31.65 1.35
CA GLY A 349 6.79 -32.13 2.59
C GLY A 349 5.96 -33.40 2.46
N TYR A 350 5.57 -33.80 1.25
CA TYR A 350 4.91 -35.09 1.02
C TYR A 350 5.90 -36.26 1.15
N GLU A 351 5.42 -37.39 1.65
CA GLU A 351 6.14 -38.65 1.63
C GLU A 351 5.99 -39.32 0.27
N VAL A 352 7.05 -39.29 -0.55
CA VAL A 352 7.07 -39.90 -1.88
C VAL A 352 7.60 -41.33 -1.81
N VAL A 353 6.76 -42.31 -2.19
CA VAL A 353 7.08 -43.74 -2.06
C VAL A 353 7.00 -44.45 -3.41
N GLY A 354 8.13 -44.97 -3.87
CA GLY A 354 8.20 -45.82 -5.07
C GLY A 354 7.80 -47.28 -4.78
N LEU A 355 6.80 -47.79 -5.50
CA LEU A 355 6.30 -49.16 -5.33
C LEU A 355 6.38 -49.98 -6.62
N THR A 356 7.00 -51.16 -6.55
CA THR A 356 7.05 -52.11 -7.66
C THR A 356 5.75 -52.93 -7.77
N GLY A 357 5.38 -53.29 -8.99
CA GLY A 357 4.21 -54.13 -9.28
C GLY A 357 4.17 -54.58 -10.74
N SER A 358 3.08 -55.20 -11.14
CA SER A 358 2.82 -55.54 -12.55
C SER A 358 2.25 -54.31 -13.26
N TRP A 359 3.12 -53.34 -13.52
CA TRP A 359 2.78 -52.06 -14.14
C TRP A 359 3.01 -52.09 -15.65
N GLU A 360 2.10 -51.46 -16.38
CA GLU A 360 2.19 -51.20 -17.81
C GLU A 360 2.14 -49.68 -18.03
N SER A 361 2.65 -49.21 -19.17
CA SER A 361 2.64 -47.78 -19.50
C SER A 361 1.22 -47.16 -19.58
N THR A 362 0.21 -48.00 -19.83
CA THR A 362 -1.20 -47.64 -19.98
C THR A 362 -2.08 -48.16 -18.84
N ASP A 363 -1.48 -48.79 -17.82
CA ASP A 363 -2.20 -49.39 -16.67
C ASP A 363 -1.23 -49.62 -15.51
N ALA A 364 -1.26 -48.75 -14.50
CA ALA A 364 -0.44 -48.90 -13.30
C ALA A 364 -1.23 -48.61 -12.02
N LEU A 365 -0.64 -47.88 -11.07
CA LEU A 365 -1.17 -47.76 -9.72
C LEU A 365 -2.44 -46.90 -9.68
N HIS A 366 -2.42 -45.74 -10.33
CA HIS A 366 -3.55 -44.81 -10.37
C HIS A 366 -4.78 -45.46 -11.00
N CYS A 367 -4.62 -46.19 -12.12
CA CYS A 367 -5.74 -46.88 -12.79
C CYS A 367 -6.47 -47.92 -11.90
N ARG A 368 -5.80 -48.40 -10.84
CA ARG A 368 -6.28 -49.50 -9.97
C ARG A 368 -6.70 -49.03 -8.58
N THR A 369 -6.77 -47.71 -8.38
CA THR A 369 -7.05 -47.08 -7.09
C THR A 369 -7.91 -45.83 -7.29
N LYS A 370 -8.80 -45.54 -6.32
CA LYS A 370 -9.61 -44.31 -6.32
C LYS A 370 -9.73 -43.78 -4.91
N GLY A 371 -9.29 -42.54 -4.66
CA GLY A 371 -9.48 -41.88 -3.35
C GLY A 371 -10.95 -41.79 -2.97
N ILE A 372 -11.25 -41.86 -1.68
CA ILE A 372 -12.58 -41.64 -1.10
C ILE A 372 -12.48 -40.32 -0.34
N ALA A 373 -13.22 -39.31 -0.81
CA ALA A 373 -13.20 -37.97 -0.23
C ALA A 373 -13.61 -38.00 1.25
N ASP A 374 -12.91 -37.22 2.07
CA ASP A 374 -13.20 -37.10 3.50
C ASP A 374 -14.58 -36.46 3.73
N ARG A 375 -15.46 -37.18 4.42
CA ARG A 375 -16.83 -36.73 4.74
C ARG A 375 -16.90 -35.71 5.86
N GLU A 376 -15.79 -35.52 6.60
CA GLU A 376 -15.69 -34.58 7.72
C GLU A 376 -14.76 -33.39 7.41
N MET A 377 -14.36 -33.23 6.15
CA MET A 377 -13.41 -32.19 5.76
C MET A 377 -13.95 -30.77 5.91
N ILE A 378 -13.05 -29.85 6.21
CA ILE A 378 -13.24 -28.44 5.90
C ILE A 378 -12.53 -28.19 4.57
N TYR A 379 -13.30 -28.01 3.50
CA TYR A 379 -12.73 -27.64 2.20
C TYR A 379 -12.37 -26.16 2.21
N ILE A 380 -11.08 -25.85 2.05
CA ILE A 380 -10.55 -24.48 2.06
C ILE A 380 -10.31 -24.05 0.61
N SER A 381 -11.10 -23.09 0.15
CA SER A 381 -10.90 -22.42 -1.15
C SER A 381 -10.32 -21.03 -0.91
N HIS A 382 -9.10 -20.81 -1.42
CA HIS A 382 -8.35 -19.58 -1.28
C HIS A 382 -7.58 -19.31 -2.57
N ILE A 383 -7.59 -18.06 -3.04
CA ILE A 383 -6.71 -17.60 -4.11
C ILE A 383 -5.52 -16.91 -3.44
N PRO A 384 -4.30 -17.46 -3.55
CA PRO A 384 -3.15 -16.91 -2.87
C PRO A 384 -2.70 -15.59 -3.48
N ILE A 385 -2.10 -14.76 -2.62
CA ILE A 385 -1.36 -13.58 -3.06
C ILE A 385 -0.02 -14.06 -3.60
N SER A 386 0.36 -13.55 -4.78
CA SER A 386 1.61 -13.88 -5.44
C SER A 386 2.28 -12.63 -6.02
N GLY A 387 3.59 -12.72 -6.26
CA GLY A 387 4.37 -11.64 -6.87
C GLY A 387 4.65 -10.46 -5.92
N GLU A 388 4.82 -9.27 -6.49
CA GLU A 388 5.15 -8.04 -5.78
C GLU A 388 3.88 -7.28 -5.38
N VAL A 389 3.82 -6.85 -4.12
CA VAL A 389 2.67 -6.16 -3.52
C VAL A 389 3.16 -4.90 -2.81
N GLU A 390 2.46 -3.78 -2.99
CA GLU A 390 2.76 -2.54 -2.25
C GLU A 390 2.28 -2.66 -0.78
N PRO A 391 2.99 -2.05 0.18
CA PRO A 391 2.57 -2.06 1.58
C PRO A 391 1.22 -1.34 1.77
N VAL A 392 0.32 -1.96 2.54
CA VAL A 392 -1.02 -1.41 2.83
C VAL A 392 -1.14 -1.08 4.32
N GLU A 393 -1.62 0.12 4.62
CA GLU A 393 -1.95 0.53 5.99
C GLU A 393 -3.07 -0.37 6.54
N GLY A 394 -2.82 -1.06 7.66
CA GLY A 394 -3.74 -2.04 8.25
C GLY A 394 -3.41 -3.50 7.91
N GLY A 395 -2.44 -3.74 7.02
CA GLY A 395 -1.98 -5.08 6.64
C GLY A 395 -2.57 -5.57 5.32
N ILE A 396 -2.06 -6.71 4.86
CA ILE A 396 -2.46 -7.40 3.64
C ILE A 396 -3.63 -8.32 3.96
N GLU A 397 -4.78 -8.08 3.33
CA GLU A 397 -6.00 -8.87 3.53
C GLU A 397 -5.88 -10.26 2.89
N ILE A 398 -6.21 -11.30 3.66
CA ILE A 398 -6.29 -12.69 3.21
C ILE A 398 -7.75 -13.13 3.37
N ASN A 399 -8.32 -13.63 2.27
CA ASN A 399 -9.71 -14.09 2.20
C ASN A 399 -9.76 -15.57 1.85
N ALA A 400 -10.57 -16.34 2.56
CA ALA A 400 -10.79 -17.76 2.22
C ALA A 400 -12.24 -18.16 2.44
N ASN A 401 -12.71 -19.10 1.63
CA ASN A 401 -13.97 -19.78 1.84
C ASN A 401 -13.72 -21.13 2.50
N MET A 402 -14.32 -21.37 3.66
CA MET A 402 -14.24 -22.65 4.38
C MET A 402 -15.59 -23.34 4.37
N ILE A 403 -15.63 -24.51 3.74
CA ILE A 403 -16.85 -25.29 3.56
C ILE A 403 -16.78 -26.52 4.47
N PRO A 404 -17.48 -26.50 5.63
CA PRO A 404 -17.52 -27.65 6.54
C PRO A 404 -18.47 -28.73 6.00
N VAL A 405 -17.89 -29.77 5.39
CA VAL A 405 -18.66 -30.89 4.82
C VAL A 405 -19.26 -31.78 5.90
N GLY A 406 -18.64 -31.85 7.08
CA GLY A 406 -19.15 -32.57 8.26
C GLY A 406 -20.44 -31.98 8.87
N GLY A 407 -20.91 -30.84 8.35
CA GLY A 407 -22.19 -30.21 8.74
C GLY A 407 -22.11 -29.29 9.97
N GLU A 408 -20.92 -29.05 10.53
CA GLU A 408 -20.72 -28.03 11.54
C GLU A 408 -20.98 -26.62 10.97
N PRO A 409 -21.50 -25.66 11.78
CA PRO A 409 -21.67 -24.29 11.30
C PRO A 409 -20.33 -23.63 10.99
N ALA A 410 -20.18 -23.01 9.82
CA ALA A 410 -18.96 -22.27 9.48
C ALA A 410 -18.60 -21.18 10.51
N SER A 411 -19.58 -20.60 11.21
CA SER A 411 -19.33 -19.62 12.28
C SER A 411 -18.55 -20.17 13.49
N ASP A 412 -18.51 -21.48 13.65
CA ASP A 412 -17.94 -22.17 14.81
C ASP A 412 -16.52 -22.69 14.52
N ILE A 413 -16.10 -22.65 13.25
CA ILE A 413 -14.77 -23.06 12.79
C ILE A 413 -13.71 -22.09 13.31
N PHE A 414 -12.65 -22.62 13.90
CA PHE A 414 -11.44 -21.87 14.20
C PHE A 414 -10.50 -21.85 12.99
N ALA A 415 -10.11 -20.66 12.55
CA ALA A 415 -9.16 -20.48 11.46
C ALA A 415 -8.08 -19.44 11.78
N GLU A 416 -6.88 -19.70 11.28
CA GLU A 416 -5.75 -18.79 11.40
C GLU A 416 -4.92 -18.76 10.12
N ILE A 417 -4.26 -17.61 9.89
CA ILE A 417 -3.20 -17.44 8.92
C ILE A 417 -1.89 -17.67 9.66
N ARG A 418 -1.11 -18.65 9.21
CA ARG A 418 0.24 -18.89 9.69
C ARG A 418 1.20 -18.22 8.73
N TYR A 419 1.91 -17.17 9.16
CA TYR A 419 2.78 -16.37 8.29
C TYR A 419 4.16 -16.12 8.89
N ARG A 420 5.17 -15.84 8.06
CA ARG A 420 6.49 -15.39 8.48
C ARG A 420 7.05 -14.34 7.53
N TYR A 421 7.98 -13.54 8.05
CA TYR A 421 8.78 -12.62 7.24
C TYR A 421 10.15 -13.24 6.98
N ASN A 422 10.55 -13.35 5.72
CA ASN A 422 11.81 -13.99 5.31
C ASN A 422 11.96 -15.36 6.02
N ASP A 423 13.15 -15.69 6.51
CA ASP A 423 13.44 -16.94 7.21
C ASP A 423 13.06 -16.96 8.71
N SER A 424 12.15 -16.10 9.16
CA SER A 424 11.72 -16.08 10.57
C SER A 424 10.77 -17.23 10.92
N SER A 425 10.51 -17.42 12.22
CA SER A 425 9.53 -18.42 12.69
C SER A 425 8.10 -18.00 12.35
N PHE A 426 7.26 -18.96 11.95
CA PHE A 426 5.83 -18.73 11.70
C PHE A 426 5.09 -18.18 12.93
N GLN A 427 4.38 -17.07 12.68
CA GLN A 427 3.47 -16.38 13.57
C GLN A 427 2.02 -16.71 13.18
N SER A 428 1.05 -16.29 13.99
CA SER A 428 -0.38 -16.45 13.69
C SER A 428 -1.07 -15.10 13.60
N ALA A 429 -1.97 -14.97 12.63
CA ALA A 429 -3.03 -13.96 12.59
C ALA A 429 -4.38 -14.67 12.53
N GLU A 430 -5.39 -14.11 13.20
CA GLU A 430 -6.73 -14.70 13.22
C GLU A 430 -7.43 -14.50 11.87
N LEU A 431 -8.09 -15.55 11.38
CA LEU A 431 -8.91 -15.50 10.18
C LEU A 431 -10.37 -15.60 10.63
N ASN A 432 -11.09 -14.48 10.59
CA ASN A 432 -12.39 -14.32 11.22
C ASN A 432 -13.52 -14.65 10.25
N TRP A 433 -14.50 -15.41 10.70
CA TRP A 433 -15.74 -15.62 9.97
C TRP A 433 -16.53 -14.31 9.81
N ILE A 434 -17.05 -14.04 8.61
CA ILE A 434 -17.88 -12.87 8.33
C ILE A 434 -19.35 -13.27 8.09
N PHE A 435 -19.60 -14.03 7.04
CA PHE A 435 -20.93 -14.58 6.73
C PHE A 435 -20.81 -15.79 5.79
N GLY A 436 -21.81 -16.67 5.78
CA GLY A 436 -21.78 -17.86 4.93
C GLY A 436 -20.56 -18.72 5.22
N ASN A 437 -19.75 -18.97 4.20
CA ASN A 437 -18.49 -19.71 4.28
C ASN A 437 -17.25 -18.78 4.25
N GLU A 438 -17.42 -17.45 4.29
CA GLU A 438 -16.36 -16.47 4.01
C GLU A 438 -15.63 -16.04 5.29
N PHE A 439 -14.30 -16.07 5.24
CA PHE A 439 -13.38 -15.71 6.32
C PHE A 439 -12.34 -14.70 5.85
N ILE A 440 -12.04 -13.72 6.71
CA ILE A 440 -11.13 -12.62 6.42
C ILE A 440 -10.16 -12.41 7.59
N GLY A 441 -8.90 -12.17 7.27
CA GLY A 441 -7.88 -11.77 8.23
C GLY A 441 -6.80 -10.94 7.56
N THR A 442 -5.87 -10.41 8.33
CA THR A 442 -4.79 -9.57 7.79
C THR A 442 -3.43 -10.04 8.26
N ILE A 443 -2.48 -10.09 7.31
CA ILE A 443 -1.05 -10.23 7.62
C ILE A 443 -0.49 -8.82 7.80
N PRO A 444 0.13 -8.46 8.94
CA PRO A 444 0.76 -7.15 9.09
C PRO A 444 1.82 -6.92 8.00
N THR A 445 1.84 -5.73 7.41
CA THR A 445 2.83 -5.38 6.38
C THR A 445 4.22 -5.14 7.00
N CYS A 446 5.27 -5.29 6.19
CA CYS A 446 6.64 -4.95 6.59
C CYS A 446 7.00 -3.52 6.12
N SER A 447 7.85 -2.85 6.89
CA SER A 447 8.27 -1.45 6.63
C SER A 447 9.40 -1.31 5.62
N GLU A 448 9.98 -2.44 5.21
CA GLU A 448 11.06 -2.57 4.24
C GLU A 448 10.70 -3.72 3.30
N ASP A 449 11.42 -3.87 2.20
CA ASP A 449 11.17 -4.96 1.27
C ASP A 449 11.34 -6.30 2.00
N CYS A 450 10.36 -7.19 1.87
CA CYS A 450 10.39 -8.47 2.54
C CYS A 450 9.65 -9.55 1.76
N GLU A 451 10.09 -10.78 1.93
CA GLU A 451 9.33 -11.96 1.54
C GLU A 451 8.35 -12.31 2.67
N ILE A 452 7.10 -12.60 2.32
CA ILE A 452 6.10 -13.15 3.23
C ILE A 452 5.73 -14.55 2.74
N SER A 453 6.01 -15.55 3.57
CA SER A 453 5.48 -16.91 3.38
C SER A 453 4.28 -17.13 4.30
N TYR A 454 3.19 -17.72 3.82
CA TYR A 454 2.03 -18.04 4.64
C TYR A 454 1.25 -19.27 4.19
N TYR A 455 0.49 -19.87 5.11
CA TYR A 455 -0.51 -20.90 4.83
C TYR A 455 -1.72 -20.71 5.76
N ILE A 456 -2.87 -21.22 5.37
CA ILE A 456 -4.08 -21.20 6.20
C ILE A 456 -4.15 -22.49 7.00
N ARG A 457 -4.56 -22.39 8.26
CA ARG A 457 -4.80 -23.52 9.14
C ARG A 457 -6.17 -23.43 9.77
N THR A 458 -6.92 -24.53 9.75
CA THR A 458 -8.23 -24.63 10.39
C THR A 458 -8.37 -25.96 11.12
N ILE A 459 -9.32 -26.03 12.05
CA ILE A 459 -9.61 -27.23 12.84
C ILE A 459 -11.12 -27.44 12.85
N ASN A 460 -11.56 -28.67 12.55
CA ASN A 460 -12.97 -29.06 12.61
C ASN A 460 -13.41 -29.41 14.06
N GLU A 461 -14.71 -29.61 14.29
CA GLU A 461 -15.26 -29.96 15.61
C GLU A 461 -14.66 -31.24 16.21
N LEU A 462 -14.16 -32.16 15.37
CA LEU A 462 -13.52 -33.42 15.78
C LEU A 462 -12.05 -33.24 16.19
N GLY A 463 -11.47 -32.06 15.95
CA GLY A 463 -10.06 -31.76 16.23
C GLY A 463 -9.10 -32.10 15.09
N THR A 464 -9.61 -32.49 13.92
CA THR A 464 -8.82 -32.70 12.70
C THR A 464 -8.36 -31.36 12.15
N THR A 465 -7.08 -31.24 11.84
CA THR A 465 -6.50 -30.02 11.26
C THR A 465 -6.47 -30.11 9.74
N TYR A 466 -6.86 -29.03 9.07
CA TYR A 466 -6.77 -28.88 7.62
C TYR A 466 -5.93 -27.63 7.28
N HIS A 467 -5.25 -27.66 6.14
CA HIS A 467 -4.41 -26.57 5.67
C HIS A 467 -4.73 -26.18 4.23
N HIS A 468 -4.33 -24.96 3.87
CA HIS A 468 -4.22 -24.53 2.48
C HIS A 468 -2.89 -23.77 2.27
N PRO A 469 -1.99 -24.26 1.39
CA PRO A 469 -2.07 -25.52 0.62
C PRO A 469 -2.17 -26.74 1.53
N TYR A 470 -2.54 -27.90 0.96
CA TYR A 470 -2.86 -29.11 1.74
C TYR A 470 -1.77 -29.49 2.76
N ILE A 471 -0.50 -29.41 2.35
CA ILE A 471 0.64 -29.78 3.21
C ILE A 471 0.96 -28.72 4.28
N GLY A 472 0.50 -27.47 4.10
CA GLY A 472 0.72 -26.37 5.03
C GLY A 472 2.16 -25.86 5.05
N GLU A 473 2.80 -25.91 6.21
CA GLU A 473 4.12 -25.29 6.47
C GLU A 473 5.24 -25.68 5.48
N PRO A 474 5.34 -26.92 4.97
CA PRO A 474 6.41 -27.31 4.03
C PRO A 474 6.35 -26.64 2.66
N ASP A 475 5.17 -26.18 2.22
CA ASP A 475 4.95 -25.55 0.92
C ASP A 475 3.98 -24.35 1.07
N PRO A 476 4.41 -23.27 1.76
CA PRO A 476 3.56 -22.12 1.99
C PRO A 476 3.44 -21.26 0.72
N HIS A 477 2.36 -20.50 0.60
CA HIS A 477 2.26 -19.43 -0.39
C HIS A 477 3.28 -18.32 -0.11
N ILE A 478 3.81 -17.70 -1.16
CA ILE A 478 4.86 -16.68 -1.05
C ILE A 478 4.52 -15.45 -1.91
N PHE A 479 4.67 -14.26 -1.32
CA PHE A 479 4.66 -12.99 -2.04
C PHE A 479 5.68 -12.01 -1.44
N TYR A 480 5.95 -10.92 -2.14
CA TYR A 480 6.98 -9.95 -1.80
C TYR A 480 6.34 -8.59 -1.57
N ILE A 481 6.64 -7.95 -0.44
CA ILE A 481 6.35 -6.54 -0.25
C ILE A 481 7.46 -5.73 -0.89
N ILE A 482 7.12 -4.83 -1.80
CA ILE A 482 8.05 -3.88 -2.43
C ILE A 482 7.60 -2.47 -2.08
N ASN A 483 8.50 -1.69 -1.46
CA ASN A 483 8.23 -0.30 -1.12
C ASN A 483 8.54 0.59 -2.33
N PRO A 484 7.54 1.27 -2.93
CA PRO A 484 7.78 2.04 -4.14
C PRO A 484 8.66 3.27 -3.84
N GLU A 485 9.70 3.46 -4.65
CA GLU A 485 10.45 4.71 -4.66
C GLU A 485 9.58 5.86 -5.16
N ILE A 486 9.69 7.03 -4.53
CA ILE A 486 9.06 8.26 -5.00
C ILE A 486 10.07 9.17 -5.70
N GLN A 487 9.59 10.04 -6.59
CA GLN A 487 10.40 11.07 -7.24
C GLN A 487 9.99 12.46 -6.78
N LEU A 488 10.93 13.20 -6.19
CA LEU A 488 10.72 14.57 -5.73
C LEU A 488 11.58 15.54 -6.55
N THR A 489 10.96 16.54 -7.15
CA THR A 489 11.68 17.58 -7.90
C THR A 489 12.01 18.76 -6.98
N VAL A 490 13.29 19.08 -6.87
CA VAL A 490 13.80 20.18 -6.03
C VAL A 490 14.46 21.21 -6.92
N SER A 491 13.95 22.46 -6.89
CA SER A 491 14.55 23.59 -7.58
C SER A 491 15.60 24.27 -6.71
N TYR A 492 16.67 24.78 -7.33
CA TYR A 492 17.70 25.56 -6.65
C TYR A 492 18.09 26.79 -7.46
N GLY A 493 18.50 27.84 -6.75
CA GLY A 493 19.00 29.08 -7.35
C GLY A 493 20.51 29.05 -7.62
N GLU A 494 21.00 30.01 -8.40
CA GLU A 494 22.43 30.29 -8.55
C GLU A 494 22.99 30.79 -7.21
N ASN A 495 24.21 30.40 -6.83
CA ASN A 495 24.88 30.62 -5.53
C ASN A 495 24.42 29.67 -4.41
N TRP A 496 24.39 30.14 -3.16
CA TRP A 496 24.13 29.36 -1.96
C TRP A 496 22.65 29.05 -1.76
N ASN A 497 22.33 27.80 -1.48
CA ASN A 497 20.98 27.29 -1.22
C ASN A 497 20.95 26.50 0.09
N LEU A 498 19.78 26.42 0.73
CA LEU A 498 19.51 25.50 1.83
C LEU A 498 18.71 24.30 1.33
N LEU A 499 19.30 23.12 1.39
CA LEU A 499 18.76 21.88 0.82
C LEU A 499 18.84 20.73 1.83
N GLY A 500 18.13 19.64 1.56
CA GLY A 500 18.15 18.42 2.37
C GLY A 500 17.74 17.20 1.57
N ASN A 501 17.90 16.01 2.15
CA ASN A 501 17.49 14.75 1.54
C ASN A 501 16.13 14.31 2.13
N PRO A 502 15.03 14.33 1.35
CA PRO A 502 13.69 14.01 1.86
C PRO A 502 13.32 12.52 1.75
N VAL A 503 14.20 11.68 1.19
CA VAL A 503 13.98 10.24 0.92
C VAL A 503 15.23 9.44 1.33
N TYR A 504 15.12 8.13 1.47
CA TYR A 504 16.29 7.26 1.53
C TYR A 504 16.75 6.93 0.12
N THR A 505 17.90 7.49 -0.28
CA THR A 505 18.51 7.27 -1.59
C THR A 505 19.48 6.09 -1.54
N GLN A 506 19.76 5.46 -2.69
CA GLN A 506 20.77 4.39 -2.78
C GLN A 506 22.18 4.86 -2.42
N SER A 507 22.47 6.14 -2.66
CA SER A 507 23.70 6.82 -2.24
C SER A 507 23.35 8.14 -1.58
N ASN A 508 23.99 8.43 -0.44
CA ASN A 508 23.85 9.71 0.25
C ASN A 508 24.86 10.76 -0.24
N HIS A 509 25.73 10.45 -1.20
CA HIS A 509 26.74 11.39 -1.64
C HIS A 509 26.13 12.58 -2.40
N VAL A 510 26.60 13.80 -2.10
CA VAL A 510 26.02 15.04 -2.65
C VAL A 510 25.98 15.09 -4.17
N ASN A 511 27.00 14.54 -4.85
CA ASN A 511 27.05 14.54 -6.31
C ASN A 511 26.06 13.55 -6.95
N ASP A 512 25.54 12.59 -6.18
CA ASP A 512 24.52 11.66 -6.68
C ASP A 512 23.11 12.24 -6.53
N ILE A 513 22.89 13.06 -5.49
CA ILE A 513 21.60 13.73 -5.21
C ILE A 513 21.48 15.06 -5.97
N PHE A 514 22.56 15.86 -6.00
CA PHE A 514 22.66 17.16 -6.66
C PHE A 514 23.90 17.20 -7.58
N PRO A 515 23.83 16.57 -8.77
CA PRO A 515 25.00 16.39 -9.66
C PRO A 515 25.57 17.69 -10.25
N LEU A 516 24.78 18.77 -10.27
CA LEU A 516 25.20 20.08 -10.77
C LEU A 516 25.68 21.03 -9.66
N SER A 517 25.84 20.52 -8.43
CA SER A 517 26.37 21.31 -7.33
C SER A 517 27.87 21.60 -7.50
N THR A 518 28.35 22.63 -6.82
CA THR A 518 29.77 23.00 -6.84
C THR A 518 30.54 22.11 -5.88
N ASP A 519 31.61 21.47 -6.35
CA ASP A 519 32.42 20.58 -5.52
C ASP A 519 32.91 21.24 -4.21
N ASN A 520 32.93 20.47 -3.11
CA ASN A 520 33.39 20.90 -1.79
C ASN A 520 32.61 22.09 -1.19
N THR A 521 31.32 22.22 -1.54
CA THR A 521 30.45 23.28 -1.01
C THR A 521 29.34 22.77 -0.10
N LEU A 522 29.31 21.48 0.27
CA LEU A 522 28.31 20.97 1.20
C LEU A 522 28.71 21.27 2.65
N TYR A 523 27.91 22.07 3.36
CA TYR A 523 28.12 22.38 4.78
C TYR A 523 26.86 22.18 5.62
N THR A 524 26.99 21.46 6.73
CA THR A 524 25.98 21.47 7.82
C THR A 524 26.41 22.40 8.95
N PHE A 525 25.65 22.49 10.03
CA PHE A 525 25.96 23.32 11.19
C PHE A 525 26.08 22.49 12.47
N GLY A 526 27.13 22.74 13.24
CA GLY A 526 27.33 22.15 14.55
C GLY A 526 27.83 23.15 15.59
N SER A 527 28.27 22.65 16.74
CA SER A 527 28.63 23.48 17.91
C SER A 527 29.78 24.46 17.67
N SER A 528 30.63 24.22 16.67
CA SER A 528 31.74 25.10 16.28
C SER A 528 31.47 25.94 15.02
N GLY A 529 30.23 25.95 14.51
CA GLY A 529 29.85 26.65 13.27
C GLY A 529 29.64 25.70 12.10
N TYR A 530 29.98 26.14 10.88
CA TYR A 530 29.83 25.34 9.66
C TYR A 530 30.82 24.19 9.60
N ILE A 531 30.32 23.00 9.26
CA ILE A 531 31.07 21.76 9.16
C ILE A 531 30.92 21.22 7.74
N ALA A 532 32.04 21.03 7.04
CA ALA A 532 32.05 20.47 5.70
C ALA A 532 31.61 19.00 5.71
N GLN A 533 30.84 18.59 4.71
CA GLN A 533 30.29 17.24 4.55
C GLN A 533 30.48 16.77 3.11
N SER A 534 30.32 15.47 2.88
CA SER A 534 30.23 14.88 1.53
C SER A 534 28.89 14.17 1.30
N ASN A 535 28.18 13.84 2.37
CA ASN A 535 26.93 13.08 2.34
C ASN A 535 25.77 13.90 2.92
N MET A 536 24.59 13.73 2.34
CA MET A 536 23.34 14.34 2.77
C MET A 536 22.45 13.30 3.45
N GLU A 537 22.44 13.30 4.77
CA GLU A 537 21.61 12.42 5.58
C GLU A 537 20.22 13.02 5.78
N PRO A 538 19.14 12.21 5.76
CA PRO A 538 17.80 12.68 6.05
C PRO A 538 17.68 13.37 7.42
N GLY A 539 16.80 14.37 7.49
CA GLY A 539 16.56 15.17 8.70
C GLY A 539 17.57 16.30 8.96
N ILE A 540 18.71 16.31 8.27
CA ILE A 540 19.75 17.34 8.40
C ILE A 540 19.65 18.32 7.23
N GLY A 541 19.71 19.61 7.53
CA GLY A 541 19.79 20.65 6.51
C GLY A 541 21.25 20.95 6.12
N TYR A 542 21.43 21.37 4.87
CA TYR A 542 22.75 21.65 4.31
C TYR A 542 22.76 22.93 3.48
N TRP A 543 23.87 23.66 3.56
CA TRP A 543 24.27 24.64 2.57
C TRP A 543 24.90 23.94 1.38
N LEU A 544 24.51 24.34 0.17
CA LEU A 544 25.09 23.85 -1.07
C LEU A 544 25.13 24.97 -2.11
N HIS A 545 26.22 25.07 -2.86
CA HIS A 545 26.43 26.13 -3.85
C HIS A 545 26.22 25.62 -5.28
N PHE A 546 25.59 26.42 -6.13
CA PHE A 546 25.40 26.16 -7.55
C PHE A 546 25.90 27.33 -8.40
N SER A 547 26.41 27.05 -9.60
CA SER A 547 26.88 28.10 -10.52
C SER A 547 25.78 28.68 -11.41
N GLU A 548 24.60 28.05 -11.42
CA GLU A 548 23.43 28.47 -12.20
C GLU A 548 22.14 27.98 -11.52
N VAL A 549 21.01 28.56 -11.91
CA VAL A 549 19.68 28.09 -11.47
C VAL A 549 19.36 26.74 -12.12
N GLY A 550 18.63 25.86 -11.42
CA GLY A 550 18.29 24.56 -11.96
C GLY A 550 17.28 23.79 -11.12
N LEU A 551 17.10 22.52 -11.47
CA LEU A 551 16.29 21.55 -10.74
C LEU A 551 17.00 20.20 -10.74
N THR A 552 16.78 19.43 -9.68
CA THR A 552 17.16 18.01 -9.61
C THR A 552 15.93 17.18 -9.30
N THR A 553 15.93 15.91 -9.71
CA THR A 553 14.95 14.92 -9.28
C THR A 553 15.65 13.95 -8.33
N ILE A 554 15.15 13.85 -7.11
CA ILE A 554 15.63 12.92 -6.10
C ILE A 554 14.68 11.73 -6.08
N THR A 555 15.22 10.53 -6.28
CA THR A 555 14.48 9.27 -6.27
C THR A 555 14.92 8.42 -5.08
N GLY A 556 13.98 7.88 -4.31
CA GLY A 556 14.28 6.99 -3.19
C GLY A 556 13.04 6.61 -2.39
N LEU A 557 13.25 5.82 -1.33
CA LEU A 557 12.17 5.37 -0.46
C LEU A 557 11.61 6.54 0.37
N PRO A 558 10.27 6.70 0.44
CA PRO A 558 9.66 7.81 1.15
C PRO A 558 9.88 7.72 2.66
N ILE A 559 10.07 8.89 3.28
CA ILE A 559 10.14 9.08 4.73
C ILE A 559 8.81 9.69 5.17
N TYR A 560 8.06 8.97 6.00
CA TYR A 560 6.76 9.45 6.54
C TYR A 560 6.86 9.96 7.98
N GLU A 561 7.89 9.54 8.70
CA GLU A 561 8.19 9.98 10.05
C GLU A 561 9.69 10.12 10.26
N GLN A 562 10.11 11.21 10.93
CA GLN A 562 11.51 11.41 11.30
C GLN A 562 11.62 12.03 12.70
N SER A 563 12.39 11.39 13.57
CA SER A 563 12.80 11.94 14.87
C SER A 563 14.10 12.73 14.72
N LEU A 564 14.16 13.94 15.29
CA LEU A 564 15.32 14.83 15.23
C LEU A 564 15.77 15.22 16.65
N ASN A 565 17.05 15.01 16.96
CA ASN A 565 17.66 15.51 18.18
C ASN A 565 18.22 16.92 17.95
N LEU A 566 17.63 17.92 18.60
CA LEU A 566 18.00 19.33 18.46
C LEU A 566 18.83 19.79 19.65
N MET A 567 19.87 20.58 19.39
CA MET A 567 20.69 21.23 20.40
C MET A 567 20.08 22.57 20.82
N GLU A 568 20.44 23.08 22.01
CA GLU A 568 20.07 24.46 22.40
C GLU A 568 20.61 25.48 21.39
N GLY A 569 19.74 26.39 20.92
CA GLY A 569 20.11 27.42 19.95
C GLY A 569 19.68 27.08 18.53
N TRP A 570 20.49 27.45 17.53
CA TRP A 570 20.15 27.28 16.12
C TRP A 570 20.52 25.90 15.60
N ASN A 571 19.56 25.23 14.96
CA ASN A 571 19.70 23.92 14.34
C ASN A 571 19.36 24.03 12.86
N LEU A 572 20.10 23.29 12.02
CA LEU A 572 19.87 23.24 10.59
C LEU A 572 19.29 21.87 10.23
N ILE A 573 18.02 21.85 9.83
CA ILE A 573 17.22 20.63 9.65
C ILE A 573 16.68 20.53 8.21
N SER A 574 16.18 19.36 7.83
CA SER A 574 15.40 19.15 6.60
C SER A 574 14.10 18.39 6.88
N GLY A 575 13.15 18.48 5.94
CA GLY A 575 11.87 17.79 6.03
C GLY A 575 11.91 16.32 5.62
N ILE A 576 10.74 15.69 5.74
CA ILE A 576 10.44 14.33 5.25
C ILE A 576 9.93 14.37 3.79
N SER A 577 9.38 13.26 3.28
CA SER A 577 8.89 13.17 1.89
C SER A 577 7.61 13.94 1.59
N LEU A 578 6.90 14.41 2.63
CA LEU A 578 5.68 15.21 2.53
C LEU A 578 5.87 16.59 3.15
N PRO A 579 5.20 17.65 2.63
CA PRO A 579 5.19 18.96 3.26
C PRO A 579 4.61 18.90 4.68
N ILE A 580 5.26 19.60 5.61
CA ILE A 580 4.81 19.70 7.01
C ILE A 580 4.61 21.16 7.37
N SER A 581 3.41 21.52 7.84
CA SER A 581 3.25 22.82 8.49
C SER A 581 4.09 22.85 9.77
N THR A 582 4.85 23.92 9.97
CA THR A 582 5.66 24.12 11.19
C THR A 582 4.83 23.99 12.46
N THR A 583 3.53 24.25 12.40
CA THR A 583 2.60 24.11 13.52
C THR A 583 2.24 22.65 13.86
N GLN A 584 2.45 21.69 12.95
CA GLN A 584 2.14 20.26 13.08
C GLN A 584 3.30 19.42 13.63
N ILE A 585 4.46 20.04 13.89
CA ILE A 585 5.61 19.36 14.46
C ILE A 585 5.29 18.93 15.89
N TYR A 586 5.58 17.66 16.23
CA TYR A 586 5.43 17.15 17.58
C TYR A 586 6.65 17.54 18.41
N ASP A 587 6.44 18.42 19.39
CA ASP A 587 7.45 18.94 20.32
C ASP A 587 6.91 18.77 21.75
N SER A 588 7.19 17.62 22.36
CA SER A 588 6.67 17.27 23.69
C SER A 588 7.18 18.20 24.79
N ASP A 589 8.40 18.72 24.62
CA ASP A 589 9.10 19.51 25.63
C ASP A 589 8.92 21.04 25.42
N ASN A 590 8.19 21.44 24.36
CA ASN A 590 7.95 22.83 23.97
C ASN A 590 9.26 23.64 23.83
N ILE A 591 10.27 23.03 23.21
CA ILE A 591 11.59 23.64 23.04
C ILE A 591 11.66 24.61 21.85
N LEU A 592 10.77 24.48 20.86
CA LEU A 592 10.79 25.27 19.63
C LEU A 592 10.42 26.73 19.88
N VAL A 593 11.24 27.65 19.35
CA VAL A 593 10.98 29.09 19.42
C VAL A 593 10.07 29.50 18.25
N PRO A 594 8.87 30.08 18.49
CA PRO A 594 7.98 30.49 17.42
C PRO A 594 8.60 31.51 16.46
N ASN A 595 8.20 31.50 15.19
CA ASN A 595 8.70 32.36 14.11
C ASN A 595 10.21 32.24 13.83
N THR A 596 10.82 31.08 14.11
CA THR A 596 12.25 30.84 13.85
C THR A 596 12.52 29.81 12.75
N PHE A 597 11.51 29.33 12.05
CA PHE A 597 11.70 28.52 10.84
C PHE A 597 12.13 29.44 9.68
N TYR A 598 13.39 29.35 9.27
CA TYR A 598 13.94 30.16 8.18
C TYR A 598 14.49 29.26 7.06
N GLY A 599 13.90 29.39 5.87
CA GLY A 599 14.53 28.95 4.63
C GLY A 599 15.49 30.01 4.09
N TYR A 600 16.05 29.76 2.91
CA TYR A 600 16.96 30.67 2.24
C TYR A 600 16.64 30.81 0.76
N GLU A 601 16.39 32.03 0.32
CA GLU A 601 16.21 32.35 -1.11
C GLU A 601 17.53 32.89 -1.66
N SER A 602 18.08 32.21 -2.67
CA SER A 602 19.38 32.61 -3.20
C SER A 602 19.37 34.04 -3.75
N GLY A 603 20.34 34.84 -3.33
CA GLY A 603 20.47 36.26 -3.65
C GLY A 603 19.55 37.20 -2.86
N ALA A 604 18.48 36.68 -2.22
CA ALA A 604 17.54 37.46 -1.42
C ALA A 604 17.75 37.31 0.10
N GLY A 605 18.30 36.19 0.57
CA GLY A 605 18.65 35.97 1.98
C GLY A 605 17.67 35.08 2.75
N TYR A 606 17.64 35.22 4.08
CA TYR A 606 16.75 34.43 4.93
C TYR A 606 15.28 34.80 4.78
N VAL A 607 14.43 33.79 4.61
CA VAL A 607 12.97 33.94 4.49
C VAL A 607 12.29 33.07 5.51
N ASN A 608 11.35 33.63 6.26
CA ASN A 608 10.58 32.87 7.24
C ASN A 608 9.58 31.96 6.52
N SER A 609 9.46 30.71 6.97
CA SER A 609 8.56 29.72 6.38
C SER A 609 7.60 29.18 7.41
N ASP A 610 6.33 29.05 7.02
CA ASP A 610 5.29 28.40 7.82
C ASP A 610 5.20 26.89 7.52
N GLU A 611 5.94 26.41 6.52
CA GLU A 611 5.96 25.03 6.04
C GLU A 611 7.39 24.56 5.78
N ILE A 612 7.65 23.28 6.05
CA ILE A 612 8.88 22.57 5.67
C ILE A 612 8.55 21.78 4.41
N ILE A 613 9.13 22.19 3.29
CA ILE A 613 8.92 21.58 1.96
C ILE A 613 9.99 20.50 1.73
N PRO A 614 9.63 19.31 1.21
CA PRO A 614 10.58 18.25 0.90
C PRO A 614 11.72 18.73 -0.01
N GLY A 615 12.95 18.34 0.31
CA GLY A 615 14.16 18.69 -0.46
C GLY A 615 14.84 20.00 -0.05
N TYR A 616 14.20 20.82 0.78
CA TYR A 616 14.76 22.08 1.28
C TYR A 616 15.25 21.97 2.72
N GLY A 617 16.26 22.79 3.04
CA GLY A 617 16.81 22.94 4.39
C GLY A 617 16.20 24.16 5.11
N TYR A 618 16.07 24.06 6.43
CA TYR A 618 15.50 25.09 7.28
C TYR A 618 16.30 25.27 8.56
N TRP A 619 16.50 26.51 8.95
CA TRP A 619 16.94 26.85 10.29
C TRP A 619 15.76 26.82 11.26
N VAL A 620 16.00 26.35 12.47
CA VAL A 620 15.05 26.42 13.58
C VAL A 620 15.79 26.72 14.88
N ARG A 621 15.20 27.52 15.77
CA ARG A 621 15.79 27.84 17.07
C ARG A 621 15.06 27.12 18.20
N THR A 622 15.82 26.62 19.16
CA THR A 622 15.32 25.98 20.38
C THR A 622 15.79 26.71 21.64
N THR A 623 15.05 26.54 22.74
CA THR A 623 15.37 27.08 24.07
C THR A 623 16.23 26.13 24.92
N SER A 624 16.25 24.84 24.58
CA SER A 624 17.08 23.79 25.20
C SER A 624 17.32 22.64 24.22
N GLN A 625 18.21 21.72 24.57
CA GLN A 625 18.34 20.45 23.85
C GLN A 625 17.10 19.57 24.06
N GLY A 626 16.65 18.84 23.03
CA GLY A 626 15.54 17.89 23.11
C GLY A 626 15.17 17.32 21.75
N ASP A 627 14.17 16.43 21.72
CA ASP A 627 13.74 15.73 20.51
C ASP A 627 12.43 16.32 19.97
N ILE A 628 12.32 16.36 18.63
CA ILE A 628 11.06 16.62 17.93
C ILE A 628 10.76 15.49 16.94
N VAL A 629 9.49 15.30 16.61
CA VAL A 629 9.05 14.34 15.58
C VAL A 629 8.34 15.07 14.45
N LEU A 630 8.82 14.81 13.23
CA LEU A 630 8.20 15.23 11.99
C LEU A 630 7.26 14.11 11.50
N ASN A 631 5.95 14.35 11.52
CA ASN A 631 4.92 13.42 11.03
C ASN A 631 3.70 14.23 10.52
N SER A 632 3.16 13.89 9.34
CA SER A 632 2.05 14.64 8.72
C SER A 632 0.67 14.42 9.36
N ASN A 633 0.51 13.44 10.23
CA ASN A 633 -0.78 12.95 10.73
C ASN A 633 -1.16 13.44 12.14
N GLN A 634 -0.33 14.27 12.79
CA GLN A 634 -0.57 14.75 14.16
C GLN A 634 -1.12 16.19 14.25
N GLN A 635 -1.85 16.48 15.34
CA GLN A 635 -2.41 17.81 15.63
C GLN A 635 -1.42 18.72 16.35
N SER A 636 -1.55 20.00 16.04
CA SER A 636 -0.63 21.10 16.33
C SER A 636 -0.22 21.30 17.80
N SER A 637 1.06 21.63 18.03
CA SER A 637 1.62 21.93 19.36
C SER A 637 2.16 23.36 19.53
N ILE A 638 2.43 24.10 18.44
CA ILE A 638 3.15 25.39 18.50
C ILE A 638 2.20 26.60 18.59
N LYS A 639 2.44 27.49 19.56
CA LYS A 639 1.73 28.78 19.68
C LYS A 639 2.25 29.79 18.65
N ASN A 640 1.38 30.22 17.74
CA ASN A 640 1.67 31.32 16.82
C ASN A 640 1.74 32.68 17.55
N ILE A 641 2.87 33.37 17.42
CA ILE A 641 3.01 34.77 17.84
C ILE A 641 2.80 35.66 16.61
N VAL A 642 1.75 36.49 16.62
CA VAL A 642 1.51 37.45 15.56
C VAL A 642 2.52 38.59 15.68
N ARG A 643 3.44 38.71 14.71
CA ARG A 643 4.34 39.86 14.61
C ARG A 643 3.52 41.14 14.37
N ASP A 644 3.89 42.23 15.05
CA ASP A 644 3.24 43.53 14.88
C ASP A 644 3.44 44.06 13.45
N LYS A 645 2.37 44.01 12.65
CA LYS A 645 2.37 44.47 11.25
C LYS A 645 2.35 46.00 11.12
N SER A 646 2.18 46.72 12.24
CA SER A 646 2.15 48.19 12.28
C SER A 646 3.51 48.83 12.54
N ALA A 647 4.55 48.04 12.80
CA ALA A 647 5.89 48.54 13.05
C ALA A 647 6.52 49.20 11.81
N ASP A 648 7.30 50.24 12.07
CA ASP A 648 8.15 50.87 11.07
C ASP A 648 9.18 49.86 10.56
N TRP A 649 9.54 49.94 9.28
CA TRP A 649 10.50 49.00 8.72
C TRP A 649 11.34 49.61 7.61
N ILE A 650 12.54 49.04 7.47
CA ILE A 650 13.47 49.24 6.36
C ILE A 650 13.75 47.88 5.73
N SER A 651 13.86 47.83 4.41
CA SER A 651 14.25 46.67 3.65
C SER A 651 15.47 47.01 2.82
N ILE A 652 16.50 46.16 2.86
CA ILE A 652 17.70 46.30 2.02
C ILE A 652 17.79 45.04 1.15
N ASN A 653 17.74 45.23 -0.17
CA ASN A 653 17.68 44.15 -1.16
C ASN A 653 16.54 43.14 -0.91
N GLY A 654 15.42 43.59 -0.35
CA GLY A 654 14.26 42.76 -0.05
C GLY A 654 14.23 42.23 1.39
N ILE A 655 15.36 42.24 2.12
CA ILE A 655 15.43 41.78 3.51
C ILE A 655 14.90 42.86 4.45
N LYS A 656 13.76 42.59 5.08
CA LYS A 656 13.06 43.52 5.98
C LYS A 656 13.57 43.46 7.42
N LEU A 657 13.89 44.62 7.97
CA LEU A 657 14.22 44.90 9.35
C LEU A 657 13.20 45.87 9.96
N TYR A 658 12.90 45.71 11.24
CA TYR A 658 11.90 46.49 11.96
C TYR A 658 12.54 47.58 12.82
N LEU A 659 11.88 48.72 12.91
CA LEU A 659 12.33 49.90 13.64
C LEU A 659 11.28 50.25 14.70
N ASP A 660 11.73 50.83 15.83
CA ASP A 660 10.85 51.29 16.90
C ASP A 660 9.96 50.19 17.50
N LEU A 661 10.44 48.94 17.46
CA LEU A 661 9.69 47.77 17.92
C LEU A 661 10.09 47.40 19.35
N ASN A 662 9.23 47.70 20.32
CA ASN A 662 9.43 47.29 21.71
C ASN A 662 8.96 45.84 21.92
N VAL A 663 9.90 44.89 21.94
CA VAL A 663 9.63 43.45 22.11
C VAL A 663 9.84 43.06 23.59
N SER A 664 8.86 42.36 24.17
CA SER A 664 9.00 41.81 25.53
C SER A 664 10.17 40.82 25.62
N SER A 665 10.80 40.73 26.80
CA SER A 665 11.96 39.85 27.02
C SER A 665 11.69 38.38 26.64
N GLU A 666 10.46 37.91 26.82
CA GLU A 666 10.04 36.54 26.50
C GLU A 666 9.98 36.25 24.99
N ASN A 667 9.78 37.29 24.16
CA ASN A 667 9.61 37.15 22.71
C ASN A 667 10.86 37.52 21.91
N GLN A 668 11.95 37.95 22.56
CA GLN A 668 13.15 38.42 21.87
C GLN A 668 13.73 37.38 20.90
N LEU A 669 13.74 36.10 21.30
CA LEU A 669 14.28 35.02 20.48
C LEU A 669 13.50 34.81 19.17
N SER A 670 12.20 35.10 19.14
CA SER A 670 11.35 35.01 17.93
C SER A 670 11.67 36.06 16.85
N TYR A 671 12.54 37.03 17.18
CA TYR A 671 13.03 38.07 16.26
C TYR A 671 14.52 37.95 15.95
N SER A 672 15.15 36.87 16.41
CA SER A 672 16.55 36.58 16.08
C SER A 672 16.69 36.00 14.68
N LEU A 673 17.86 36.17 14.08
CA LEU A 673 18.21 35.59 12.79
C LEU A 673 19.14 34.38 12.95
N PRO A 674 19.09 33.44 11.99
CA PRO A 674 20.02 32.33 11.93
C PRO A 674 21.49 32.78 11.82
N PRO A 675 22.46 31.88 12.02
CA PRO A 675 23.87 32.14 11.73
C PRO A 675 24.07 32.76 10.34
N LYS A 676 25.07 33.62 10.14
CA LYS A 676 25.30 34.24 8.82
C LYS A 676 25.58 33.18 7.76
N PRO A 677 25.01 33.27 6.56
CA PRO A 677 25.26 32.29 5.50
C PRO A 677 26.76 32.21 5.15
N PRO A 678 27.23 31.13 4.51
CA PRO A 678 28.59 31.02 4.03
C PRO A 678 29.02 32.24 3.20
N SER A 679 30.33 32.49 3.13
CA SER A 679 30.88 33.64 2.43
C SER A 679 30.35 33.73 0.99
N GLY A 680 29.85 34.91 0.61
CA GLY A 680 29.19 35.15 -0.67
C GLY A 680 27.66 35.04 -0.65
N GLY A 681 27.05 34.57 0.45
CA GLY A 681 25.60 34.62 0.65
C GLY A 681 25.09 36.05 0.92
N ALA A 682 23.85 36.33 0.55
CA ALA A 682 23.13 37.55 0.93
C ALA A 682 22.60 37.47 2.36
N ASP A 683 22.82 38.52 3.16
CA ASP A 683 22.31 38.67 4.52
C ASP A 683 22.27 40.15 4.93
N VAL A 684 21.21 40.55 5.63
CA VAL A 684 21.08 41.89 6.21
C VAL A 684 20.47 41.74 7.60
N ARG A 685 21.17 42.25 8.63
CA ARG A 685 20.74 42.10 10.02
C ARG A 685 21.12 43.31 10.86
N PHE A 686 20.50 43.47 12.02
CA PHE A 686 21.09 44.30 13.07
C PHE A 686 22.22 43.56 13.79
N ARG A 687 23.24 44.29 14.20
CA ARG A 687 24.31 43.79 15.06
C ARG A 687 23.71 43.17 16.33
N GLY A 688 24.14 41.96 16.66
CA GLY A 688 23.53 41.13 17.71
C GLY A 688 22.54 40.08 17.19
N ASP A 689 22.50 39.84 15.87
CA ASP A 689 21.71 38.80 15.21
C ASP A 689 20.19 38.98 15.36
N MET A 690 19.73 40.23 15.28
CA MET A 690 18.33 40.61 15.46
C MET A 690 17.73 41.22 14.18
N THR A 691 16.42 41.09 14.04
CA THR A 691 15.63 41.72 12.97
C THR A 691 15.09 43.10 13.33
N TYR A 692 15.26 43.59 14.57
CA TYR A 692 14.76 44.89 15.01
C TYR A 692 15.77 45.72 15.82
N CYS A 693 15.50 47.02 15.93
CA CYS A 693 16.16 47.93 16.88
C CYS A 693 15.16 48.95 17.46
N ASP A 694 15.53 49.55 18.60
CA ASP A 694 14.73 50.60 19.28
C ASP A 694 14.92 51.98 18.61
N ASP A 695 15.79 52.85 19.16
CA ASP A 695 16.04 54.22 18.67
C ASP A 695 17.34 54.37 17.84
N LEU A 696 18.19 53.35 17.88
CA LEU A 696 19.51 53.30 17.23
C LEU A 696 19.86 51.85 16.88
N GLY A 697 20.37 51.62 15.66
CA GLY A 697 20.85 50.31 15.21
C GLY A 697 22.09 50.42 14.32
N ILE A 698 22.91 49.38 14.33
CA ILE A 698 23.94 49.13 13.31
C ILE A 698 23.46 47.97 12.44
N ILE A 699 23.23 48.25 11.16
CA ILE A 699 22.86 47.26 10.16
C ILE A 699 24.14 46.71 9.54
N GLU A 700 24.28 45.39 9.56
CA GLU A 700 25.33 44.64 8.89
C GLU A 700 24.79 44.11 7.55
N VAL A 701 25.53 44.30 6.46
CA VAL A 701 25.12 43.91 5.11
C VAL A 701 26.17 43.01 4.47
N GLN A 702 25.77 41.78 4.15
CA GLN A 702 26.48 40.85 3.29
C GLN A 702 25.76 40.79 1.94
N SER A 703 26.40 41.28 0.87
CA SER A 703 25.81 41.29 -0.47
C SER A 703 26.90 41.34 -1.52
N ASN A 704 26.70 40.66 -2.65
CA ASN A 704 27.59 40.73 -3.81
C ASN A 704 27.28 41.92 -4.74
N GLN A 705 26.21 42.67 -4.46
CA GLN A 705 25.80 43.82 -5.26
C GLN A 705 26.49 45.12 -4.79
N ASN A 706 27.02 45.90 -5.73
CA ASN A 706 27.64 47.20 -5.44
C ASN A 706 26.63 48.32 -5.13
N ILE A 707 25.39 48.16 -5.61
CA ILE A 707 24.28 49.08 -5.36
C ILE A 707 23.22 48.29 -4.62
N LEU A 708 22.72 48.86 -3.52
CA LEU A 708 21.68 48.26 -2.68
C LEU A 708 20.35 48.98 -2.93
N ASN A 709 19.27 48.22 -3.12
CA ASN A 709 17.90 48.74 -3.13
C ASN A 709 17.41 48.86 -1.68
N VAL A 710 17.04 50.07 -1.27
CA VAL A 710 16.49 50.33 0.06
C VAL A 710 15.05 50.77 -0.07
N GLU A 711 14.14 50.01 0.55
CA GLU A 711 12.72 50.34 0.66
C GLU A 711 12.37 50.57 2.13
N PHE A 712 11.47 51.48 2.44
CA PHE A 712 11.10 51.75 3.83
C PHE A 712 9.66 52.20 3.96
N ASN A 713 9.09 51.95 5.13
CA ASN A 713 7.81 52.49 5.54
C ASN A 713 7.90 52.94 7.01
N ILE A 714 7.83 54.26 7.21
CA ILE A 714 7.94 54.94 8.49
C ILE A 714 6.57 55.58 8.79
N SER A 715 5.88 55.01 9.77
CA SER A 715 4.49 55.29 10.16
C SER A 715 4.35 55.88 11.57
N SER A 716 5.31 55.64 12.48
CA SER A 716 5.11 55.83 13.93
C SER A 716 5.68 57.11 14.56
N SER A 717 6.24 58.09 13.83
CA SER A 717 6.62 59.35 14.50
C SER A 717 6.71 60.57 13.57
N GLU A 718 6.43 61.76 14.12
CA GLU A 718 6.76 63.06 13.50
C GLU A 718 8.29 63.24 13.26
N ILE A 719 9.09 62.27 13.71
CA ILE A 719 10.55 62.25 13.69
C ILE A 719 11.05 61.30 12.59
N PRO A 720 11.77 61.78 11.58
CA PRO A 720 12.31 60.92 10.55
C PRO A 720 13.49 60.09 11.03
N TRP A 721 13.70 58.94 10.39
CA TRP A 721 14.89 58.11 10.58
C TRP A 721 16.02 58.54 9.65
N LYS A 722 17.27 58.35 10.08
CA LYS A 722 18.48 58.66 9.32
C LYS A 722 19.30 57.40 9.14
N LEU A 723 19.43 56.94 7.89
CA LEU A 723 20.37 55.88 7.50
C LEU A 723 21.69 56.52 7.03
N THR A 724 22.79 56.15 7.67
CA THR A 724 24.13 56.69 7.38
C THR A 724 25.05 55.57 6.93
N ASN A 725 25.64 55.71 5.75
CA ASN A 725 26.73 54.85 5.29
C ASN A 725 27.99 55.16 6.12
N THR A 726 28.57 54.15 6.76
CA THR A 726 29.71 54.37 7.68
C THR A 726 31.05 54.56 6.95
N VAL A 727 31.10 54.36 5.63
CA VAL A 727 32.32 54.45 4.82
C VAL A 727 32.39 55.79 4.09
N ASP A 728 31.33 56.16 3.35
CA ASP A 728 31.31 57.41 2.55
C ASP A 728 30.54 58.56 3.23
N GLU A 729 30.03 58.33 4.44
CA GLU A 729 29.25 59.28 5.25
C GLU A 729 27.96 59.77 4.58
N HIS A 730 27.52 59.14 3.49
CA HIS A 730 26.27 59.51 2.83
C HIS A 730 25.07 59.25 3.73
N VAL A 731 24.12 60.18 3.72
CA VAL A 731 22.95 60.19 4.60
C VAL A 731 21.67 60.11 3.78
N LEU A 732 20.86 59.10 4.05
CA LEU A 732 19.49 58.96 3.55
C LEU A 732 18.49 59.21 4.69
N VAL A 733 17.61 60.19 4.52
CA VAL A 733 16.53 60.49 5.48
C VAL A 733 15.27 59.73 5.08
N LEU A 734 14.76 58.89 5.97
CA LEU A 734 13.61 58.00 5.76
C LEU A 734 12.35 58.65 6.35
N LYS A 735 11.35 58.91 5.50
CA LYS A 735 10.04 59.50 5.86
C LYS A 735 8.92 58.84 5.07
N ASN A 736 7.79 58.57 5.73
CA ASN A 736 6.64 57.91 5.11
C ASN A 736 7.08 56.60 4.42
N LYS A 737 6.50 56.29 3.26
CA LYS A 737 6.95 55.20 2.39
C LYS A 737 7.88 55.72 1.30
N GLY A 738 8.98 55.03 1.05
CA GLY A 738 9.93 55.41 0.01
C GLY A 738 10.85 54.28 -0.46
N GLN A 739 11.61 54.58 -1.50
CA GLN A 739 12.63 53.71 -2.10
C GLN A 739 13.83 54.55 -2.51
N ALA A 740 15.04 54.00 -2.35
CA ALA A 740 16.30 54.62 -2.76
C ALA A 740 17.34 53.57 -3.18
N PHE A 741 18.32 53.99 -3.97
CA PHE A 741 19.48 53.16 -4.30
C PHE A 741 20.72 53.78 -3.68
N ILE A 742 21.48 53.00 -2.91
CA ILE A 742 22.68 53.46 -2.19
C ILE A 742 23.89 52.60 -2.53
N ASN A 743 25.08 53.18 -2.41
CA ASN A 743 26.32 52.41 -2.53
C ASN A 743 26.43 51.38 -1.41
N LYS A 744 26.97 50.19 -1.73
CA LYS A 744 27.24 49.16 -0.75
C LYS A 744 28.19 49.67 0.35
N SER A 745 27.86 49.35 1.59
CA SER A 745 28.74 49.35 2.76
C SER A 745 28.48 48.07 3.55
N GLU A 746 29.49 47.55 4.23
CA GLU A 746 29.31 46.42 5.16
C GLU A 746 28.52 46.83 6.40
N LEU A 747 28.56 48.11 6.76
CA LEU A 747 27.88 48.66 7.92
C LEU A 747 27.09 49.93 7.56
N PHE A 748 25.87 50.02 8.07
CA PHE A 748 25.07 51.24 8.09
C PHE A 748 24.62 51.56 9.51
N LYS A 749 24.62 52.84 9.86
CA LYS A 749 24.05 53.32 11.13
C LYS A 749 22.65 53.87 10.87
N ILE A 750 21.65 53.43 11.64
CA ILE A 750 20.28 53.96 11.58
C ILE A 750 19.87 54.57 12.92
N GLU A 751 19.38 55.81 12.93
CA GLU A 751 19.00 56.54 14.16
C GLU A 751 17.83 57.52 13.94
N LYS A 752 17.02 57.78 14.97
CA LYS A 752 15.97 58.81 14.92
C LYS A 752 16.57 60.23 14.88
N GLN A 753 16.06 61.11 14.01
CA GLN A 753 16.55 62.49 13.88
C GLN A 753 16.09 63.36 15.06
N SER A 754 17.01 63.73 15.96
CA SER A 754 16.69 64.58 17.12
C SER A 754 16.10 65.95 16.72
N THR A 755 14.94 66.34 17.25
CA THR A 755 14.22 67.61 16.98
C THR A 755 14.56 68.75 17.93
N VAL A 756 15.65 68.65 18.70
CA VAL A 756 15.86 69.58 19.82
C VAL A 756 16.64 70.84 19.39
N PRO A 757 16.23 72.07 19.79
CA PRO A 757 16.92 73.30 19.41
C PRO A 757 18.40 73.27 19.75
N VAL A 758 19.23 73.69 18.80
CA VAL A 758 20.69 73.76 18.89
C VAL A 758 21.17 75.19 19.18
N ILE A 759 20.33 76.19 18.91
CA ILE A 759 20.61 77.62 19.09
C ILE A 759 19.51 78.24 19.97
N LEU A 760 19.92 79.08 20.92
CA LEU A 760 19.00 79.87 21.75
C LEU A 760 18.68 81.16 20.98
N GLU A 761 17.40 81.40 20.71
CA GLU A 761 16.94 82.53 19.89
C GLU A 761 15.63 83.09 20.44
N LEU A 762 15.51 84.42 20.50
CA LEU A 762 14.23 85.12 20.66
C LEU A 762 13.84 85.63 19.28
N TYR A 763 12.69 85.20 18.77
CA TYR A 763 12.22 85.60 17.45
C TYR A 763 11.51 86.96 17.50
N TYR A 764 11.51 87.69 16.38
CA TYR A 764 10.65 88.86 16.24
C TYR A 764 9.18 88.45 16.42
N ASN A 765 8.43 89.25 17.17
CA ASN A 765 7.02 89.00 17.39
C ASN A 765 6.23 89.16 16.08
N TYR A 766 5.15 88.40 15.90
CA TYR A 766 4.26 88.52 14.75
C TYR A 766 2.78 88.53 15.18
N PRO A 767 1.98 89.50 14.72
CA PRO A 767 2.36 90.63 13.85
C PRO A 767 3.22 91.69 14.58
N ASN A 768 4.06 92.44 13.85
CA ASN A 768 4.77 93.63 14.34
C ASN A 768 4.87 94.68 13.21
N PRO A 769 4.16 95.83 13.28
CA PRO A 769 3.33 96.27 14.40
C PRO A 769 2.08 95.40 14.63
N PHE A 770 1.60 95.31 15.88
CA PHE A 770 0.35 94.62 16.24
C PHE A 770 -0.74 95.60 16.69
N ASN A 771 -2.01 95.20 16.63
CA ASN A 771 -3.17 96.04 17.00
C ASN A 771 -3.95 95.52 18.22
N SER A 772 -4.03 94.19 18.39
CA SER A 772 -4.74 93.55 19.50
C SER A 772 -3.83 92.58 20.27
N THR A 773 -3.27 91.58 19.59
CA THR A 773 -2.36 90.59 20.17
C THR A 773 -1.17 90.34 19.25
N THR A 774 -0.08 89.87 19.83
CA THR A 774 1.10 89.43 19.09
C THR A 774 1.73 88.19 19.72
N SER A 775 2.24 87.30 18.88
CA SER A 775 2.93 86.10 19.31
C SER A 775 4.43 86.34 19.43
N ILE A 776 5.00 86.06 20.60
CA ILE A 776 6.43 86.14 20.89
C ILE A 776 6.96 84.72 21.03
N ARG A 777 7.91 84.34 20.17
CA ARG A 777 8.50 82.99 20.15
C ARG A 777 9.94 83.00 20.61
N PHE A 778 10.35 81.96 21.34
CA PHE A 778 11.76 81.75 21.68
C PHE A 778 12.10 80.28 21.88
N ASP A 779 13.36 79.93 21.63
CA ASP A 779 13.89 78.58 21.75
C ASP A 779 14.92 78.50 22.88
N LEU A 780 14.80 77.47 23.73
CA LEU A 780 15.76 77.16 24.80
C LEU A 780 16.55 75.89 24.47
N THR A 781 17.87 75.99 24.51
CA THR A 781 18.79 74.87 24.24
C THR A 781 19.13 74.04 25.48
N LYS A 782 18.79 74.53 26.67
CA LYS A 782 18.89 73.83 27.97
C LYS A 782 17.75 74.26 28.88
N SER A 783 17.41 73.45 29.86
CA SER A 783 16.42 73.81 30.89
C SER A 783 17.06 74.81 31.87
N GLU A 784 16.51 76.01 31.98
CA GLU A 784 17.08 77.08 32.79
C GLU A 784 16.02 78.05 33.33
N VAL A 785 16.42 78.91 34.27
CA VAL A 785 15.54 79.97 34.80
C VAL A 785 15.56 81.15 33.83
N ILE A 786 14.38 81.50 33.31
CA ILE A 786 14.21 82.61 32.37
C ILE A 786 13.26 83.67 32.90
N SER A 787 13.31 84.86 32.30
CA SER A 787 12.35 85.94 32.46
C SER A 787 12.10 86.61 31.10
N LEU A 788 10.87 86.57 30.60
CA LEU A 788 10.45 87.27 29.38
C LEU A 788 9.66 88.52 29.79
N ASP A 789 10.30 89.67 29.69
CA ASP A 789 9.81 90.95 30.21
C ASP A 789 9.53 91.95 29.09
N ILE A 790 8.51 92.80 29.27
CA ILE A 790 8.18 93.91 28.37
C ILE A 790 8.51 95.24 29.05
N PHE A 791 9.18 96.13 28.33
CA PHE A 791 9.52 97.49 28.76
C PHE A 791 9.04 98.54 27.75
N ASP A 792 8.75 99.75 28.21
CA ASP A 792 8.50 100.88 27.32
C ASP A 792 9.80 101.52 26.79
N ILE A 793 9.67 102.56 25.96
CA ILE A 793 10.82 103.26 25.36
C ILE A 793 11.72 103.99 26.38
N SER A 794 11.20 104.29 27.58
CA SER A 794 11.97 104.89 28.68
C SER A 794 12.71 103.86 29.54
N GLY A 795 12.48 102.56 29.29
CA GLY A 795 12.98 101.46 30.10
C GLY A 795 12.10 101.17 31.32
N HIS A 796 10.90 101.75 31.39
CA HIS A 796 9.94 101.42 32.43
C HIS A 796 9.39 100.02 32.18
N TYR A 797 9.33 99.20 33.24
CA TYR A 797 8.80 97.85 33.20
C TYR A 797 7.28 97.87 33.03
N ILE A 798 6.76 97.09 32.07
CA ILE A 798 5.33 97.01 31.75
C ILE A 798 4.72 95.71 32.31
N THR A 799 5.27 94.55 31.93
CA THR A 799 4.75 93.25 32.39
C THR A 799 5.79 92.14 32.19
N ASN A 800 5.57 90.99 32.84
CA ASN A 800 6.33 89.76 32.65
C ASN A 800 5.40 88.70 32.05
N LEU A 801 5.79 88.18 30.88
CA LEU A 801 5.03 87.19 30.14
C LEU A 801 5.38 85.75 30.56
N LYS A 802 6.59 85.54 31.07
CA LYS A 802 7.04 84.24 31.58
C LYS A 802 8.18 84.45 32.58
N LYS A 803 8.10 83.80 33.75
CA LYS A 803 9.18 83.79 34.74
C LYS A 803 9.32 82.44 35.40
N GLY A 804 10.56 82.02 35.63
CA GLY A 804 10.90 80.83 36.40
C GLY A 804 11.61 79.77 35.58
N TYR A 805 11.81 78.61 36.22
CA TYR A 805 12.47 77.46 35.59
C TYR A 805 11.62 76.94 34.43
N THR A 806 12.22 76.91 33.23
CA THR A 806 11.57 76.51 31.99
C THR A 806 12.41 75.41 31.35
N GLN A 807 11.76 74.34 30.90
CA GLN A 807 12.46 73.19 30.31
C GLN A 807 13.08 73.55 28.96
N ARG A 808 14.04 72.75 28.47
CA ARG A 808 14.55 72.84 27.10
C ARG A 808 13.39 72.63 26.11
N GLY A 809 13.26 73.48 25.10
CA GLY A 809 12.20 73.38 24.09
C GLY A 809 11.88 74.70 23.40
N ASN A 810 10.85 74.69 22.55
CA ASN A 810 10.37 75.84 21.79
C ASN A 810 9.12 76.42 22.46
N TYR A 811 9.03 77.74 22.55
CA TYR A 811 7.96 78.44 23.27
C TYR A 811 7.31 79.51 22.38
N SER A 812 5.99 79.68 22.50
CA SER A 812 5.20 80.73 21.85
C SER A 812 4.25 81.33 22.89
N ILE A 813 4.37 82.62 23.16
CA ILE A 813 3.58 83.33 24.18
C ILE A 813 2.86 84.50 23.51
N GLU A 814 1.56 84.59 23.71
CA GLU A 814 0.75 85.72 23.24
C GLU A 814 0.83 86.88 24.24
N TRP A 815 0.94 88.10 23.71
CA TRP A 815 0.79 89.34 24.48
C TRP A 815 -0.26 90.24 23.83
N ASP A 816 -1.17 90.77 24.64
CA ASP A 816 -2.34 91.56 24.26
C ASP A 816 -2.17 93.08 24.48
N GLY A 817 -0.97 93.53 24.86
CA GLY A 817 -0.71 94.94 25.12
C GLY A 817 -1.22 95.42 26.48
N GLU A 818 -1.40 94.53 27.46
CA GLU A 818 -1.70 94.90 28.84
C GLU A 818 -0.44 94.98 29.71
N ASP A 819 -0.49 95.84 30.74
CA ASP A 819 0.51 95.90 31.81
C ASP A 819 0.25 94.84 32.90
N SER A 820 1.10 94.78 33.93
CA SER A 820 0.95 93.80 35.03
C SER A 820 -0.32 93.95 35.87
N GLU A 821 -1.04 95.06 35.75
CA GLU A 821 -2.33 95.32 36.43
C GLU A 821 -3.53 95.02 35.52
N GLY A 822 -3.31 94.56 34.29
CA GLY A 822 -4.34 94.27 33.29
C GLY A 822 -4.89 95.52 32.59
N ASN A 823 -4.19 96.66 32.67
CA ASN A 823 -4.59 97.87 31.96
C ASN A 823 -3.97 97.90 30.56
N SER A 824 -4.77 98.23 29.54
CA SER A 824 -4.26 98.38 28.18
C SER A 824 -3.32 99.59 28.04
N ILE A 825 -2.10 99.35 27.57
CA ILE A 825 -1.08 100.39 27.40
C ILE A 825 -1.33 101.25 26.14
N SER A 826 -0.64 102.39 26.02
CA SER A 826 -0.78 103.27 24.84
C SER A 826 -0.10 102.71 23.59
N ALA A 827 -0.57 103.06 22.40
CA ALA A 827 0.16 102.79 21.16
C ALA A 827 1.58 103.40 21.24
N GLY A 828 2.59 102.65 20.80
CA GLY A 828 3.98 103.03 21.02
C GLY A 828 4.99 101.92 20.74
N ILE A 829 6.25 102.22 21.04
CA ILE A 829 7.37 101.30 20.92
C ILE A 829 7.64 100.67 22.30
N TYR A 830 7.70 99.35 22.33
CA TYR A 830 8.03 98.53 23.47
C TYR A 830 9.22 97.62 23.16
N PHE A 831 9.86 97.08 24.19
CA PHE A 831 10.98 96.17 24.08
C PHE A 831 10.68 94.89 24.84
N CYS A 832 10.69 93.76 24.15
CA CYS A 832 10.58 92.45 24.76
C CYS A 832 11.98 91.88 24.98
N THR A 833 12.30 91.60 26.24
CA THR A 833 13.62 91.11 26.66
C THR A 833 13.49 89.73 27.28
N LEU A 834 14.13 88.74 26.67
CA LEU A 834 14.33 87.42 27.26
C LEU A 834 15.65 87.44 28.04
N SER A 835 15.55 87.31 29.35
CA SER A 835 16.67 87.24 30.28
C SER A 835 16.87 85.80 30.74
N PHE A 836 18.10 85.29 30.66
CA PHE A 836 18.47 83.94 31.07
C PHE A 836 19.92 83.94 31.55
N GLU A 837 20.20 83.21 32.63
CA GLU A 837 21.48 83.30 33.36
C GLU A 837 21.92 84.76 33.62
N ASN A 838 22.93 85.24 32.87
CA ASN A 838 23.49 86.61 32.92
C ASN A 838 23.46 87.31 31.55
N LYS A 839 22.60 86.87 30.61
CA LYS A 839 22.48 87.42 29.26
C LYS A 839 21.03 87.80 28.97
N ASN A 840 20.88 88.82 28.13
CA ASN A 840 19.58 89.32 27.68
C ASN A 840 19.56 89.39 26.14
N ILE A 841 18.46 88.96 25.53
CA ILE A 841 18.16 89.20 24.10
C ILE A 841 16.91 90.06 24.05
N THR A 842 16.95 91.16 23.28
CA THR A 842 15.86 92.13 23.23
C THR A 842 15.39 92.39 21.81
N HIS A 843 14.08 92.31 21.57
CA HIS A 843 13.44 92.69 20.32
C HIS A 843 12.48 93.87 20.51
N LYS A 844 12.45 94.75 19.50
CA LYS A 844 11.53 95.88 19.44
C LYS A 844 10.13 95.41 19.02
N ILE A 845 9.13 95.76 19.80
CA ILE A 845 7.71 95.54 19.52
C ILE A 845 7.03 96.90 19.27
N ILE A 846 6.15 96.98 18.26
CA ILE A 846 5.38 98.18 17.96
C ILE A 846 3.89 97.86 18.14
N LEU A 847 3.23 98.56 19.07
CA LEU A 847 1.78 98.49 19.26
C LEU A 847 1.12 99.67 18.55
N LEU A 848 0.16 99.38 17.68
CA LEU A 848 -0.79 100.32 17.09
C LEU A 848 -2.12 100.22 17.86
N LYS A 849 -2.89 101.31 17.91
CA LYS A 849 -4.27 101.31 18.39
C LYS A 849 -5.18 101.85 17.29
#